data_AF-A0A7C4ZJ81-F1
#
_entry.id   AF-A0A7C4ZJ81-F1
#
_cell.length_a   1.000
_cell.length_b   1.000
_cell.length_c   1.000
_cell.angle_alpha   90.00
_cell.angle_beta   90.00
_cell.angle_gamma   90.00
#
_symmetry.space_group_name_H-M   'P 1'
#
loop_
_entity.id
_entity.type
_entity.pdbx_description
1 polymer ?
#
loop_
_entity_poly.entity_id
_entity_poly.type
_entity_poly.pdbx_seq_one_letter_code
_entity_poly.pdbx_strand_id
1 'polypeptide(L)'
;MLRNNPKILGFLTALVISFIISLNYLLTYGIKIYLAGRYNEDLFSGLPFIIEKSSNGLSSFFSDWNILFSEPLYIGDSNFYYYVHLILYLIIKNITISYKVYAVIILAVSFFSMYILTYSLADNDKRLSALIAAIFYALTPYFLFELIGHQYMMWGYALLPISYYSIYRALSDEEKRRYKWMCIAGFFIALSTLYPAIQYVYINGIFLALFSFMLCFKSVSKIQFREALDKIIRIIAMFSIAFMLSAYFIFPTFFSLRPYQIPFTFSRKLTSSLYSNTFIEAIFLLNKGLSTDIKLNYFGVYGMLMVAFMLPVILSSILIILKKKKNVYLIFFLLGILAILFSIGYNAPPFLRLFKYAQEALPYFYFIRTPCRFSLHIALSFSLLGGISLGNITSKSYKISLNKYYKIKPLYLLFLSVSALYIFPAYIVAYSIAGPFETQPISSTTSKVVKWLGEHDPNQDYRIIDLTTLQVVAYHRSLERVGADFVLKYHCSPSFAKVLGLLNVKYIITEPDQGRPVLYWWSSINDVLSSHPDFDKVKIGSITIYINKLAKPRIYMGYGALTLGGPNSLSTFYSLFNSDFILFGTDFLNNEDNYNQLDKFKLLAFHDSDIMDLAFLRIPQRFKFEAWKYLNKDWRIVEDHYGFVPSARSYQNSVFGQLVISERAIYTDKSTMLTIPFSINDVGSYDVWIRARNDVPIDWSRGSNTFNTFPAKNNVISVSIDELRIGDANFGEVGGFKWIKVNDKTLTLSKGTHSLILLTNGNPIYIDMVAVIPAGLIDLEIKNSIAHISNLYHVYLLEFSNYFAGENAIRQGDIVPYTSDARVGYLTLKPNSIVSQRLFIAKSGEYVLGLRLLQRPDGGILNLKIDNATILTTLIHDNNNKWTWINTSTIFLNAGEHIIEVSNNYGYNSLDLAYLMEEPLVSCLIFKPSFKPNVQYNEVKLNTWRGNLSLSEPAFLVLTESYYPEWPFLLQTRNHEVSIRSSQAFYFLNAYYINSTGDVQFTVFHETSQVRKFSYAITLSTFIVCVVIIITESVLKKDKKVSLTQD
;
A
#
# COMPACT_ATOMS: atom_id res chain seq x y z
N MET A 1 -8.22 24.46 -48.74
CA MET A 1 -7.98 23.16 -48.06
C MET A 1 -8.58 23.08 -46.66
N LEU A 2 -8.22 23.93 -45.69
CA LEU A 2 -8.68 23.84 -44.29
C LEU A 2 -10.21 23.92 -44.09
N ARG A 3 -10.91 24.67 -44.94
CA ARG A 3 -12.39 24.80 -44.89
C ARG A 3 -13.12 23.48 -45.14
N ASN A 4 -12.48 22.54 -45.87
CA ASN A 4 -13.08 21.28 -46.32
C ASN A 4 -12.82 20.10 -45.38
N ASN A 5 -11.92 20.22 -44.39
CA ASN A 5 -11.64 19.16 -43.44
C ASN A 5 -11.89 19.62 -41.98
N PRO A 6 -13.12 19.44 -41.45
CA PRO A 6 -13.49 19.92 -40.12
C PRO A 6 -12.66 19.29 -38.99
N LYS A 7 -12.09 18.10 -39.22
CA LYS A 7 -11.21 17.44 -38.25
C LYS A 7 -9.87 18.15 -38.12
N ILE A 8 -9.28 18.57 -39.25
CA ILE A 8 -8.03 19.34 -39.26
C ILE A 8 -8.26 20.71 -38.64
N LEU A 9 -9.39 21.36 -38.97
CA LEU A 9 -9.74 22.63 -38.36
C LEU A 9 -9.90 22.49 -36.83
N GLY A 10 -10.65 21.50 -36.37
CA GLY A 10 -10.80 21.24 -34.93
C GLY A 10 -9.46 20.97 -34.24
N PHE A 11 -8.56 20.21 -34.87
CA PHE A 11 -7.21 19.95 -34.36
C PHE A 11 -6.36 21.22 -34.26
N LEU A 12 -6.33 22.06 -35.31
CA LEU A 12 -5.59 23.32 -35.29
C LEU A 12 -6.18 24.30 -34.26
N THR A 13 -7.51 24.38 -34.15
CA THR A 13 -8.16 25.17 -33.11
C THR A 13 -7.83 24.66 -31.72
N ALA A 14 -7.78 23.34 -31.52
CA ALA A 14 -7.34 22.72 -30.27
C ALA A 14 -5.92 23.17 -29.93
N LEU A 15 -4.97 23.00 -30.86
CA LEU A 15 -3.58 23.40 -30.66
C LEU A 15 -3.44 24.88 -30.34
N VAL A 16 -4.13 25.76 -31.06
CA VAL A 16 -4.07 27.21 -30.84
C VAL A 16 -4.67 27.59 -29.48
N ILE A 17 -5.85 27.06 -29.13
CA ILE A 17 -6.49 27.37 -27.84
C ILE A 17 -5.67 26.80 -26.68
N SER A 18 -5.24 25.54 -26.77
CA SER A 18 -4.37 24.92 -25.77
C SER A 18 -3.07 25.71 -25.64
N PHE A 19 -2.46 26.13 -26.75
CA PHE A 19 -1.25 26.96 -26.74
C PHE A 19 -1.50 28.31 -26.09
N ILE A 20 -2.58 29.03 -26.43
CA ILE A 20 -2.90 30.33 -25.82
C ILE A 20 -3.11 30.21 -24.31
N ILE A 21 -3.88 29.22 -23.88
CA ILE A 21 -4.18 28.98 -22.46
C ILE A 21 -2.92 28.57 -21.70
N SER A 22 -2.06 27.79 -22.34
CA SER A 22 -0.78 27.36 -21.78
C SER A 22 0.37 28.30 -22.09
N LEU A 23 0.19 29.39 -22.82
CA LEU A 23 1.30 30.22 -23.27
C LEU A 23 2.00 30.84 -22.07
N ASN A 24 1.21 31.42 -21.16
CA ASN A 24 1.76 31.92 -19.91
C ASN A 24 2.43 30.79 -19.12
N TYR A 25 1.80 29.61 -19.04
CA TYR A 25 2.38 28.44 -18.38
C TYR A 25 3.73 28.00 -18.98
N LEU A 26 3.87 27.97 -20.30
CA LEU A 26 5.08 27.62 -21.03
C LEU A 26 6.17 28.68 -20.86
N LEU A 27 5.79 29.96 -20.81
CA LEU A 27 6.71 31.10 -20.67
C LEU A 27 7.17 31.34 -19.23
N THR A 28 6.40 30.94 -18.22
CA THR A 28 6.85 31.00 -16.82
C THR A 28 8.05 30.08 -16.62
N TYR A 29 9.09 30.51 -15.91
CA TYR A 29 10.25 29.66 -15.63
C TYR A 29 9.95 28.72 -14.45
N GLY A 30 9.97 27.42 -14.69
CA GLY A 30 9.93 26.38 -13.64
C GLY A 30 8.62 25.57 -13.46
N ILE A 31 8.54 24.75 -12.40
CA ILE A 31 7.39 23.95 -11.95
C ILE A 31 7.28 24.17 -10.43
N LYS A 32 6.26 24.89 -9.98
CA LYS A 32 5.95 24.97 -8.55
C LYS A 32 5.14 23.74 -8.18
N ILE A 33 5.77 22.82 -7.47
CA ILE A 33 5.03 21.76 -6.79
C ILE A 33 4.44 22.45 -5.56
N TYR A 34 3.15 22.78 -5.64
CA TYR A 34 2.39 23.14 -4.45
C TYR A 34 2.62 22.03 -3.43
N LEU A 35 3.04 22.40 -2.21
CA LEU A 35 2.76 21.76 -0.92
C LEU A 35 3.86 22.16 0.08
N ALA A 36 3.71 23.36 0.65
CA ALA A 36 4.29 23.64 1.95
C ALA A 36 3.73 22.61 2.95
N GLY A 37 4.47 21.55 3.25
CA GLY A 37 4.13 20.70 4.38
C GLY A 37 3.48 19.34 4.11
N ARG A 38 3.11 18.95 2.88
CA ARG A 38 2.43 17.66 2.63
C ARG A 38 3.13 16.82 1.57
N TYR A 39 3.23 15.53 1.87
CA TYR A 39 3.78 14.47 1.03
C TYR A 39 3.03 14.40 -0.29
N ASN A 40 3.74 14.53 -1.41
CA ASN A 40 3.22 14.14 -2.71
C ASN A 40 4.12 13.03 -3.25
N GLU A 41 3.88 11.82 -2.74
CA GLU A 41 4.49 10.58 -3.25
C GLU A 41 4.20 10.39 -4.76
N ASP A 42 3.11 10.97 -5.27
CA ASP A 42 2.66 10.81 -6.66
C ASP A 42 3.45 11.68 -7.67
N LEU A 43 4.01 12.82 -7.25
CA LEU A 43 4.78 13.71 -8.13
C LEU A 43 6.26 13.31 -8.26
N PHE A 44 6.79 12.53 -7.30
CA PHE A 44 8.14 11.96 -7.32
C PHE A 44 8.16 10.51 -7.79
N SER A 45 7.18 10.12 -8.61
CA SER A 45 6.99 8.76 -9.13
C SER A 45 8.04 8.31 -10.16
N GLY A 46 9.30 8.71 -9.97
CA GLY A 46 10.45 8.22 -10.70
C GLY A 46 10.82 9.04 -11.93
N LEU A 47 10.07 10.05 -12.38
CA LEU A 47 10.36 10.68 -13.68
C LEU A 47 11.76 11.34 -13.80
N PRO A 48 12.24 12.16 -12.85
CA PRO A 48 13.62 12.69 -12.90
C PRO A 48 14.67 11.58 -12.84
N PHE A 49 14.41 10.55 -12.03
CA PHE A 49 15.26 9.38 -11.86
C PHE A 49 15.33 8.49 -13.13
N ILE A 50 14.18 8.26 -13.75
CA ILE A 50 13.97 7.55 -15.02
C ILE A 50 14.70 8.29 -16.16
N ILE A 51 14.65 9.63 -16.13
CA ILE A 51 15.32 10.50 -17.08
C ILE A 51 16.84 10.48 -16.89
N GLU A 52 17.34 10.57 -15.66
CA GLU A 52 18.76 10.46 -15.33
C GLU A 52 19.32 9.09 -15.76
N LYS A 53 18.61 7.98 -15.46
CA LYS A 53 18.97 6.65 -15.94
C LYS A 53 18.96 6.52 -17.46
N SER A 54 18.00 7.13 -18.16
CA SER A 54 17.93 7.06 -19.63
C SER A 54 19.14 7.68 -20.33
N SER A 55 19.85 8.58 -19.66
CA SER A 55 21.12 9.12 -20.17
C SER A 55 22.23 8.05 -20.27
N ASN A 56 22.12 6.95 -19.51
CA ASN A 56 23.00 5.77 -19.57
C ASN A 56 22.53 4.69 -20.56
N GLY A 57 21.49 4.97 -21.37
CA GLY A 57 21.01 4.12 -22.46
C GLY A 57 19.61 3.50 -22.23
N LEU A 58 18.90 3.18 -23.32
CA LEU A 58 17.53 2.62 -23.32
C LEU A 58 17.41 1.26 -22.62
N SER A 59 18.50 0.50 -22.47
CA SER A 59 18.47 -0.86 -21.93
C SER A 59 18.18 -0.91 -20.42
N SER A 60 18.57 0.11 -19.64
CA SER A 60 18.24 0.19 -18.21
C SER A 60 16.74 0.32 -17.99
N PHE A 61 16.05 1.01 -18.90
CA PHE A 61 14.63 1.35 -18.84
C PHE A 61 13.69 0.13 -18.86
N PHE A 62 14.05 -0.90 -19.63
CA PHE A 62 13.23 -2.11 -19.77
C PHE A 62 13.42 -3.10 -18.62
N SER A 63 14.46 -2.90 -17.80
CA SER A 63 14.81 -3.76 -16.66
C SER A 63 14.47 -3.15 -15.29
N ASP A 64 13.85 -1.96 -15.26
CA ASP A 64 13.83 -1.18 -14.03
C ASP A 64 12.93 -1.80 -12.95
N TRP A 65 13.62 -2.31 -11.94
CA TRP A 65 13.19 -2.43 -10.55
C TRP A 65 12.64 -1.07 -10.10
N ASN A 66 11.49 -1.03 -9.43
CA ASN A 66 11.17 0.17 -8.67
C ASN A 66 12.11 0.21 -7.48
N ILE A 67 13.10 1.07 -7.57
CA ILE A 67 14.06 1.26 -6.50
C ILE A 67 13.36 1.86 -5.26
N LEU A 68 12.25 2.61 -5.41
CA LEU A 68 11.44 3.05 -4.27
C LEU A 68 10.84 1.88 -3.48
N PHE A 69 10.57 0.75 -4.14
CA PHE A 69 9.84 -0.38 -3.56
C PHE A 69 10.63 -1.68 -3.49
N SER A 70 11.87 -1.70 -4.00
CA SER A 70 12.63 -2.92 -4.33
C SER A 70 11.79 -4.05 -4.90
N GLU A 71 10.84 -3.66 -5.73
CA GLU A 71 9.91 -4.54 -6.39
C GLU A 71 9.92 -4.22 -7.86
N PRO A 72 9.62 -5.19 -8.73
CA PRO A 72 9.39 -4.86 -10.12
C PRO A 72 8.24 -3.84 -10.24
N LEU A 73 8.49 -2.73 -10.98
CA LEU A 73 7.71 -1.48 -11.14
C LEU A 73 6.19 -1.56 -11.44
N TYR A 74 5.55 -2.73 -11.47
CA TYR A 74 4.35 -2.96 -12.27
C TYR A 74 3.16 -3.61 -11.53
N ILE A 75 3.14 -3.62 -10.20
CA ILE A 75 2.10 -4.38 -9.48
C ILE A 75 0.70 -3.71 -9.54
N GLY A 76 0.59 -2.42 -9.93
CA GLY A 76 -0.71 -1.74 -10.04
C GLY A 76 -0.90 -0.69 -11.13
N ASP A 77 0.20 -0.17 -11.72
CA ASP A 77 0.14 0.94 -12.68
C ASP A 77 0.84 0.58 -14.00
N SER A 78 0.25 1.05 -15.10
CA SER A 78 0.70 0.72 -16.46
C SER A 78 1.96 1.48 -16.88
N ASN A 79 2.27 2.58 -16.19
CA ASN A 79 3.46 3.41 -16.44
C ASN A 79 3.56 3.96 -17.89
N PHE A 80 2.54 3.83 -18.73
CA PHE A 80 2.60 4.23 -20.15
C PHE A 80 2.98 5.71 -20.35
N TYR A 81 2.49 6.56 -19.46
CA TYR A 81 2.74 7.98 -19.49
C TYR A 81 4.22 8.33 -19.25
N TYR A 82 4.99 7.52 -18.52
CA TYR A 82 6.43 7.74 -18.38
C TYR A 82 7.15 7.60 -19.71
N TYR A 83 6.71 6.73 -20.62
CA TYR A 83 7.30 6.65 -21.96
C TYR A 83 7.02 7.92 -22.77
N VAL A 84 5.81 8.48 -22.67
CA VAL A 84 5.48 9.75 -23.33
C VAL A 84 6.38 10.87 -22.80
N HIS A 85 6.51 10.99 -21.48
CA HIS A 85 7.42 11.96 -20.88
C HIS A 85 8.89 11.72 -21.27
N LEU A 86 9.35 10.47 -21.30
CA LEU A 86 10.71 10.12 -21.70
C LEU A 86 10.96 10.59 -23.13
N ILE A 87 10.08 10.27 -24.07
CA ILE A 87 10.22 10.68 -25.47
C ILE A 87 10.30 12.21 -25.57
N LEU A 88 9.42 12.92 -24.85
CA LEU A 88 9.45 14.38 -24.80
C LEU A 88 10.75 14.90 -24.18
N TYR A 89 11.27 14.25 -23.16
CA TYR A 89 12.57 14.60 -22.58
C TYR A 89 13.73 14.35 -23.53
N LEU A 90 13.74 13.21 -24.24
CA LEU A 90 14.80 12.90 -25.21
C LEU A 90 14.84 13.92 -26.35
N ILE A 91 13.70 14.50 -26.73
CA ILE A 91 13.60 15.56 -27.75
C ILE A 91 14.00 16.94 -27.19
N ILE A 92 13.48 17.31 -26.01
CA ILE A 92 13.58 18.68 -25.47
C ILE A 92 14.86 18.88 -24.64
N LYS A 93 15.41 17.82 -24.04
CA LYS A 93 16.57 17.82 -23.12
C LYS A 93 16.43 18.74 -21.90
N ASN A 94 15.20 19.11 -21.54
CA ASN A 94 14.89 19.90 -20.35
C ASN A 94 13.61 19.34 -19.70
N ILE A 95 13.76 18.75 -18.51
CA ILE A 95 12.67 18.05 -17.83
C ILE A 95 11.46 18.94 -17.53
N THR A 96 11.73 20.20 -17.15
CA THR A 96 10.68 21.18 -16.87
C THR A 96 9.87 21.45 -18.12
N ILE A 97 10.53 21.79 -19.22
CA ILE A 97 9.85 22.07 -20.49
C ILE A 97 9.13 20.81 -20.99
N SER A 98 9.72 19.62 -20.88
CA SER A 98 9.08 18.36 -21.26
C SER A 98 7.79 18.09 -20.48
N TYR A 99 7.79 18.33 -19.18
CA TYR A 99 6.60 18.19 -18.33
C TYR A 99 5.51 19.20 -18.72
N LYS A 100 5.89 20.45 -19.02
CA LYS A 100 4.93 21.46 -19.50
C LYS A 100 4.32 21.10 -20.84
N VAL A 101 5.15 20.73 -21.80
CA VAL A 101 4.73 20.28 -23.14
C VAL A 101 3.81 19.07 -23.01
N TYR A 102 4.11 18.15 -22.10
CA TYR A 102 3.26 17.01 -21.81
C TYR A 102 1.86 17.42 -21.30
N ALA A 103 1.77 18.35 -20.33
CA ALA A 103 0.48 18.86 -19.87
C ALA A 103 -0.32 19.55 -21.00
N VAL A 104 0.36 20.28 -21.88
CA VAL A 104 -0.24 20.89 -23.08
C VAL A 104 -0.76 19.82 -24.04
N ILE A 105 -0.03 18.72 -24.22
CA ILE A 105 -0.47 17.58 -25.04
C ILE A 105 -1.75 16.97 -24.44
N ILE A 106 -1.80 16.72 -23.13
CA ILE A 106 -3.02 16.18 -22.48
C ILE A 106 -4.20 17.13 -22.67
N LEU A 107 -3.99 18.44 -22.49
CA LEU A 107 -5.01 19.46 -22.72
C LEU A 107 -5.51 19.45 -24.18
N ALA A 108 -4.59 19.38 -25.14
CA ALA A 108 -4.91 19.33 -26.57
C ALA A 108 -5.65 18.03 -26.95
N VAL A 109 -5.25 16.89 -26.37
CA VAL A 109 -5.92 15.59 -26.56
C VAL A 109 -7.33 15.64 -25.98
N SER A 110 -7.51 16.20 -24.78
CA SER A 110 -8.81 16.36 -24.13
C SER A 110 -9.77 17.21 -24.97
N PHE A 111 -9.28 18.34 -25.49
CA PHE A 111 -10.04 19.18 -26.40
C PHE A 111 -10.41 18.44 -27.68
N PHE A 112 -9.41 17.83 -28.34
CA PHE A 112 -9.59 17.19 -29.64
C PHE A 112 -10.51 15.97 -29.59
N SER A 113 -10.37 15.13 -28.56
CA SER A 113 -11.21 13.96 -28.35
C SER A 113 -12.67 14.39 -28.18
N MET A 114 -12.92 15.41 -27.36
CA MET A 114 -14.26 15.93 -27.12
C MET A 114 -14.86 16.60 -28.36
N TYR A 115 -14.04 17.33 -29.11
CA TYR A 115 -14.43 17.91 -30.39
C TYR A 115 -14.92 16.82 -31.36
N ILE A 116 -14.15 15.72 -31.52
CA ILE A 116 -14.52 14.62 -32.41
C ILE A 116 -15.85 13.99 -31.99
N LEU A 117 -15.99 13.65 -30.70
CA LEU A 117 -17.20 13.03 -30.18
C LEU A 117 -18.41 13.92 -30.47
N THR A 118 -18.34 15.19 -30.07
CA THR A 118 -19.45 16.13 -30.20
C THR A 118 -19.78 16.42 -31.66
N TYR A 119 -18.76 16.60 -32.51
CA TYR A 119 -18.94 16.83 -33.95
C TYR A 119 -19.67 15.67 -34.61
N SER A 120 -19.41 14.44 -34.17
CA SER A 120 -20.05 13.25 -34.72
C SER A 120 -21.51 13.10 -34.31
N LEU A 121 -21.89 13.60 -33.13
CA LEU A 121 -23.23 13.42 -32.57
C LEU A 121 -24.17 14.59 -32.86
N ALA A 122 -23.64 15.81 -32.98
CA ALA A 122 -24.42 17.02 -33.24
C ALA A 122 -25.15 17.00 -34.59
N ASP A 123 -26.34 17.58 -34.63
CA ASP A 123 -27.18 17.68 -35.84
C ASP A 123 -26.91 18.98 -36.62
N ASN A 124 -27.10 20.12 -35.95
CA ASN A 124 -26.98 21.46 -36.51
C ASN A 124 -25.71 22.14 -35.98
N ASP A 125 -25.09 23.00 -36.80
CA ASP A 125 -23.86 23.74 -36.47
C ASP A 125 -22.80 22.90 -35.74
N LYS A 126 -22.57 21.69 -36.26
CA LYS A 126 -21.68 20.66 -35.67
C LYS A 126 -20.34 21.21 -35.20
N ARG A 127 -19.77 22.16 -35.96
CA ARG A 127 -18.49 22.80 -35.66
C ARG A 127 -18.55 23.64 -34.38
N LEU A 128 -19.60 24.44 -34.23
CA LEU A 128 -19.77 25.32 -33.07
C LEU A 128 -20.10 24.48 -31.84
N SER A 129 -21.05 23.54 -31.93
CA SER A 129 -21.34 22.61 -30.82
C SER A 129 -20.09 21.88 -30.34
N ALA A 130 -19.28 21.37 -31.27
CA ALA A 130 -18.05 20.66 -30.95
C ALA A 130 -16.99 21.57 -30.32
N LEU A 131 -16.85 22.79 -30.80
CA LEU A 131 -15.94 23.77 -30.24
C LEU A 131 -16.32 24.12 -28.79
N ILE A 132 -17.60 24.40 -28.55
CA ILE A 132 -18.12 24.73 -27.21
C ILE A 132 -17.90 23.57 -26.23
N ALA A 133 -18.31 22.36 -26.63
CA ALA A 133 -18.14 21.18 -25.80
C ALA A 133 -16.68 20.89 -25.48
N ALA A 134 -15.78 21.08 -26.46
CA ALA A 134 -14.34 20.87 -26.27
C ALA A 134 -13.74 21.88 -25.30
N ILE A 135 -14.12 23.17 -25.37
CA ILE A 135 -13.69 24.20 -24.42
C ILE A 135 -14.19 23.86 -23.01
N PHE A 136 -15.47 23.50 -22.87
CA PHE A 136 -16.05 23.17 -21.56
C PHE A 136 -15.38 21.94 -20.96
N TYR A 137 -15.10 20.92 -21.76
CA TYR A 137 -14.50 19.69 -21.26
C TYR A 137 -13.02 19.86 -20.89
N ALA A 138 -12.24 20.53 -21.73
CA ALA A 138 -10.81 20.68 -21.55
C ALA A 138 -10.43 21.69 -20.45
N LEU A 139 -11.37 22.54 -20.01
CA LEU A 139 -11.12 23.59 -19.02
C LEU A 139 -11.99 23.44 -17.77
N THR A 140 -12.46 22.22 -17.47
CA THR A 140 -13.18 22.01 -16.22
C THR A 140 -12.29 22.25 -15.01
N PRO A 141 -12.83 22.79 -13.91
CA PRO A 141 -12.05 23.03 -12.69
C PRO A 141 -11.44 21.73 -12.16
N TYR A 142 -12.24 20.66 -12.21
CA TYR A 142 -11.83 19.31 -11.90
C TYR A 142 -10.60 18.88 -12.72
N PHE A 143 -10.66 18.98 -14.05
CA PHE A 143 -9.56 18.56 -14.91
C PHE A 143 -8.31 19.42 -14.70
N LEU A 144 -8.44 20.74 -14.58
CA LEU A 144 -7.29 21.63 -14.40
C LEU A 144 -6.58 21.39 -13.07
N PHE A 145 -7.34 21.09 -11.99
CA PHE A 145 -6.77 20.70 -10.71
C PHE A 145 -6.00 19.37 -10.81
N GLU A 146 -6.64 18.34 -11.35
CA GLU A 146 -6.06 17.00 -11.47
C GLU A 146 -4.90 16.96 -12.49
N LEU A 147 -4.88 17.84 -13.49
CA LEU A 147 -3.78 17.99 -14.44
C LEU A 147 -2.50 18.52 -13.78
N ILE A 148 -2.58 19.11 -12.58
CA ILE A 148 -1.40 19.57 -11.86
C ILE A 148 -0.90 18.48 -10.90
N GLY A 149 -1.80 17.83 -10.17
CA GLY A 149 -1.45 16.83 -9.15
C GLY A 149 -1.32 15.39 -9.65
N HIS A 150 -2.08 15.00 -10.68
CA HIS A 150 -2.25 13.60 -11.07
C HIS A 150 -2.31 13.42 -12.59
N GLN A 151 -1.30 13.91 -13.30
CA GLN A 151 -1.28 13.92 -14.76
C GLN A 151 -1.42 12.54 -15.41
N TYR A 152 -0.88 11.51 -14.76
CA TYR A 152 -1.00 10.13 -15.22
C TYR A 152 -2.47 9.68 -15.31
N MET A 153 -3.28 10.09 -14.32
CA MET A 153 -4.73 9.86 -14.31
C MET A 153 -5.45 10.63 -15.41
N MET A 154 -4.91 11.79 -15.81
CA MET A 154 -5.55 12.67 -16.79
C MET A 154 -5.52 12.17 -18.22
N TRP A 155 -4.71 11.16 -18.55
CA TRP A 155 -4.89 10.42 -19.82
C TRP A 155 -6.25 9.70 -19.85
N GLY A 156 -6.67 9.14 -18.71
CA GLY A 156 -7.99 8.54 -18.55
C GLY A 156 -9.11 9.53 -18.87
N TYR A 157 -8.98 10.77 -18.39
CA TYR A 157 -9.90 11.86 -18.71
C TYR A 157 -9.80 12.26 -20.19
N ALA A 158 -8.62 12.66 -20.67
CA ALA A 158 -8.42 13.24 -21.99
C ALA A 158 -8.83 12.29 -23.13
N LEU A 159 -8.66 10.96 -22.96
CA LEU A 159 -9.03 9.95 -23.95
C LEU A 159 -10.47 9.43 -23.82
N LEU A 160 -11.19 9.81 -22.77
CA LEU A 160 -12.52 9.30 -22.52
C LEU A 160 -13.51 9.65 -23.67
N PRO A 161 -13.58 10.89 -24.20
CA PRO A 161 -14.51 11.20 -25.28
C PRO A 161 -14.25 10.39 -26.56
N ILE A 162 -12.99 10.14 -26.90
CA ILE A 162 -12.66 9.35 -28.10
C ILE A 162 -12.92 7.86 -27.91
N SER A 163 -12.90 7.37 -26.66
CA SER A 163 -13.36 6.03 -26.28
C SER A 163 -14.86 5.89 -26.53
N TYR A 164 -15.68 6.83 -26.05
CA TYR A 164 -17.11 6.87 -26.36
C TYR A 164 -17.40 6.95 -27.86
N TYR A 165 -16.65 7.79 -28.59
CA TYR A 165 -16.79 7.93 -30.04
C TYR A 165 -16.48 6.62 -30.77
N SER A 166 -15.37 5.97 -30.44
CA SER A 166 -14.96 4.72 -31.10
C SER A 166 -15.93 3.57 -30.81
N ILE A 167 -16.43 3.44 -29.57
CA ILE A 167 -17.51 2.50 -29.23
C ILE A 167 -18.78 2.80 -30.06
N TYR A 168 -19.19 4.06 -30.11
CA TYR A 168 -20.37 4.47 -30.89
C TYR A 168 -20.22 4.09 -32.37
N ARG A 169 -19.02 4.25 -32.95
CA ARG A 169 -18.74 3.85 -34.35
C ARG A 169 -18.69 2.34 -34.54
N ALA A 170 -18.14 1.59 -33.58
CA ALA A 170 -18.08 0.13 -33.64
C ALA A 170 -19.49 -0.53 -33.55
N LEU A 171 -20.41 0.11 -32.83
CA LEU A 171 -21.78 -0.38 -32.62
C LEU A 171 -22.82 0.24 -33.56
N SER A 172 -22.44 1.25 -34.36
CA SER A 172 -23.34 1.87 -35.34
C SER A 172 -23.55 0.95 -36.55
N ASP A 173 -24.81 0.81 -36.97
CA ASP A 173 -25.18 -0.03 -38.11
C ASP A 173 -24.79 0.59 -39.46
N GLU A 174 -24.56 1.92 -39.49
CA GLU A 174 -24.15 2.67 -40.69
C GLU A 174 -22.72 2.34 -41.15
N GLU A 175 -21.92 1.74 -40.27
CA GLU A 175 -20.49 1.54 -40.51
C GLU A 175 -20.21 0.15 -41.14
N LYS A 176 -19.78 0.13 -42.40
CA LYS A 176 -19.32 -1.11 -43.07
C LYS A 176 -17.97 -1.66 -42.53
N ARG A 177 -17.29 -0.92 -41.65
CA ARG A 177 -15.89 -1.14 -41.21
C ARG A 177 -15.80 -1.54 -39.74
N ARG A 178 -16.44 -2.66 -39.43
CA ARG A 178 -16.77 -3.01 -38.05
C ARG A 178 -15.50 -3.39 -37.27
N TYR A 179 -14.56 -4.14 -37.86
CA TYR A 179 -13.38 -4.63 -37.14
C TYR A 179 -12.34 -3.54 -36.86
N LYS A 180 -12.13 -2.61 -37.79
CA LYS A 180 -11.25 -1.44 -37.54
C LYS A 180 -11.72 -0.66 -36.31
N TRP A 181 -13.01 -0.34 -36.23
CA TRP A 181 -13.53 0.43 -35.10
C TRP A 181 -13.56 -0.37 -33.81
N MET A 182 -13.73 -1.69 -33.86
CA MET A 182 -13.55 -2.55 -32.69
C MET A 182 -12.11 -2.49 -32.15
N CYS A 183 -11.10 -2.56 -33.03
CA CYS A 183 -9.69 -2.44 -32.63
C CYS A 183 -9.38 -1.07 -32.05
N ILE A 184 -9.86 0.00 -32.70
CA ILE A 184 -9.67 1.38 -32.22
C ILE A 184 -10.37 1.59 -30.87
N ALA A 185 -11.58 1.06 -30.69
CA ALA A 185 -12.31 1.12 -29.44
C ALA A 185 -11.58 0.34 -28.34
N GLY A 186 -11.16 -0.89 -28.59
CA GLY A 186 -10.37 -1.68 -27.63
C GLY A 186 -9.08 -0.96 -27.21
N PHE A 187 -8.37 -0.34 -28.15
CA PHE A 187 -7.18 0.47 -27.86
C PHE A 187 -7.47 1.68 -26.96
N PHE A 188 -8.50 2.47 -27.26
CA PHE A 188 -8.85 3.64 -26.44
C PHE A 188 -9.49 3.27 -25.11
N ILE A 189 -10.24 2.16 -25.03
CA ILE A 189 -10.71 1.60 -23.75
C ILE A 189 -9.49 1.23 -22.89
N ALA A 190 -8.49 0.54 -23.45
CA ALA A 190 -7.28 0.20 -22.70
C ALA A 190 -6.60 1.47 -22.14
N LEU A 191 -6.27 2.43 -23.01
CA LEU A 191 -5.57 3.65 -22.60
C LEU A 191 -6.37 4.52 -21.62
N SER A 192 -7.70 4.54 -21.70
CA SER A 192 -8.54 5.38 -20.84
C SER A 192 -8.93 4.69 -19.52
N THR A 193 -8.93 3.36 -19.43
CA THR A 193 -9.47 2.63 -18.27
C THR A 193 -8.45 1.79 -17.52
N LEU A 194 -7.50 1.19 -18.23
CA LEU A 194 -6.57 0.21 -17.67
C LEU A 194 -5.22 0.85 -17.41
N TYR A 195 -4.81 1.74 -18.30
CA TYR A 195 -3.49 2.35 -18.21
C TYR A 195 -3.33 3.42 -17.09
N PRO A 196 -4.34 4.22 -16.73
CA PRO A 196 -4.14 5.24 -15.69
C PRO A 196 -3.91 4.65 -14.29
N ALA A 197 -4.68 3.62 -13.92
CA ALA A 197 -4.56 2.80 -12.72
C ALA A 197 -5.64 1.70 -12.75
N ILE A 198 -5.48 0.57 -12.05
CA ILE A 198 -6.52 -0.49 -12.00
C ILE A 198 -7.89 0.01 -11.53
N GLN A 199 -7.93 1.05 -10.68
CA GLN A 199 -9.16 1.67 -10.19
C GLN A 199 -10.01 2.28 -11.32
N TYR A 200 -9.39 2.68 -12.44
CA TYR A 200 -10.09 3.25 -13.59
C TYR A 200 -10.90 2.23 -14.39
N VAL A 201 -10.74 0.92 -14.13
CA VAL A 201 -11.69 -0.11 -14.57
C VAL A 201 -13.08 0.19 -14.03
N TYR A 202 -13.16 0.60 -12.77
CA TYR A 202 -14.42 0.94 -12.14
C TYR A 202 -14.88 2.36 -12.48
N ILE A 203 -13.94 3.31 -12.48
CA ILE A 203 -14.27 4.72 -12.73
C ILE A 203 -14.75 4.90 -14.19
N ASN A 204 -13.98 4.41 -15.17
CA ASN A 204 -14.30 4.56 -16.59
C ASN A 204 -14.92 3.31 -17.20
N GLY A 205 -14.39 2.12 -16.89
CA GLY A 205 -14.79 0.87 -17.54
C GLY A 205 -16.27 0.53 -17.34
N ILE A 206 -16.82 0.67 -16.13
CA ILE A 206 -18.25 0.47 -15.87
C ILE A 206 -19.12 1.41 -16.73
N PHE A 207 -18.75 2.67 -16.84
CA PHE A 207 -19.52 3.65 -17.61
C PHE A 207 -19.43 3.42 -19.13
N LEU A 208 -18.29 2.97 -19.63
CA LEU A 208 -18.13 2.56 -21.03
C LEU A 208 -18.91 1.27 -21.33
N ALA A 209 -18.95 0.32 -20.40
CA ALA A 209 -19.73 -0.91 -20.52
C ALA A 209 -21.23 -0.62 -20.52
N LEU A 210 -21.71 0.20 -19.58
CA LEU A 210 -23.11 0.66 -19.53
C LEU A 210 -23.51 1.41 -20.80
N PHE A 211 -22.67 2.33 -21.28
CA PHE A 211 -22.91 3.02 -22.55
C PHE A 211 -23.05 2.04 -23.73
N SER A 212 -22.13 1.08 -23.83
CA SER A 212 -22.14 0.05 -24.87
C SER A 212 -23.42 -0.78 -24.82
N PHE A 213 -23.82 -1.20 -23.61
CA PHE A 213 -25.05 -1.96 -23.37
C PHE A 213 -26.28 -1.12 -23.75
N MET A 214 -26.41 0.11 -23.25
CA MET A 214 -27.55 0.97 -23.57
C MET A 214 -27.66 1.29 -25.08
N LEU A 215 -26.53 1.39 -25.80
CA LEU A 215 -26.53 1.50 -27.25
C LEU A 215 -27.03 0.23 -27.95
N CYS A 216 -26.68 -0.95 -27.44
CA CYS A 216 -27.16 -2.23 -27.95
C CYS A 216 -28.69 -2.34 -27.85
N PHE A 217 -29.28 -1.91 -26.72
CA PHE A 217 -30.72 -2.01 -26.48
C PHE A 217 -31.55 -0.80 -26.96
N LYS A 218 -30.91 0.18 -27.62
CA LYS A 218 -31.58 1.40 -28.10
C LYS A 218 -32.73 1.14 -29.09
N SER A 219 -32.71 0.03 -29.83
CA SER A 219 -33.64 -0.27 -30.93
C SER A 219 -34.54 -1.50 -30.69
N VAL A 220 -34.68 -1.93 -29.42
CA VAL A 220 -35.32 -3.21 -29.04
C VAL A 220 -36.77 -3.34 -29.47
N SER A 221 -37.48 -2.24 -29.76
CA SER A 221 -38.85 -2.33 -30.27
C SER A 221 -38.97 -2.99 -31.65
N LYS A 222 -37.86 -3.18 -32.39
CA LYS A 222 -37.83 -3.86 -33.70
C LYS A 222 -36.56 -4.70 -33.99
N ILE A 223 -35.60 -4.78 -33.05
CA ILE A 223 -34.36 -5.53 -33.27
C ILE A 223 -34.66 -7.03 -33.41
N GLN A 224 -34.18 -7.64 -34.49
CA GLN A 224 -34.07 -9.09 -34.59
C GLN A 224 -32.98 -9.57 -33.63
N PHE A 225 -33.23 -10.61 -32.83
CA PHE A 225 -32.29 -11.20 -31.86
C PHE A 225 -30.84 -11.31 -32.40
N ARG A 226 -30.68 -11.62 -33.69
CA ARG A 226 -29.39 -11.70 -34.40
C ARG A 226 -28.58 -10.40 -34.38
N GLU A 227 -29.20 -9.23 -34.53
CA GLU A 227 -28.48 -7.94 -34.52
C GLU A 227 -28.04 -7.55 -33.10
N ALA A 228 -28.87 -7.86 -32.09
CA ALA A 228 -28.49 -7.68 -30.69
C ALA A 228 -27.29 -8.57 -30.36
N LEU A 229 -27.32 -9.84 -30.76
CA LEU A 229 -26.23 -10.79 -30.55
C LEU A 229 -24.92 -10.33 -31.21
N ASP A 230 -24.97 -9.86 -32.47
CA ASP A 230 -23.80 -9.29 -33.16
C ASP A 230 -23.22 -8.09 -32.39
N LYS A 231 -24.07 -7.16 -31.94
CA LYS A 231 -23.62 -6.02 -31.10
C LYS A 231 -22.99 -6.50 -29.78
N ILE A 232 -23.58 -7.48 -29.11
CA ILE A 232 -23.01 -8.07 -27.88
C ILE A 232 -21.63 -8.68 -28.16
N ILE A 233 -21.47 -9.46 -29.23
CA ILE A 233 -20.18 -10.04 -29.63
C ILE A 233 -19.15 -8.93 -29.86
N ARG A 234 -19.52 -7.83 -30.53
CA ARG A 234 -18.62 -6.70 -30.72
C ARG A 234 -18.22 -6.02 -29.41
N ILE A 235 -19.16 -5.87 -28.47
CA ILE A 235 -18.87 -5.34 -27.13
C ILE A 235 -17.83 -6.25 -26.45
N ILE A 236 -18.09 -7.57 -26.40
CA ILE A 236 -17.17 -8.54 -25.80
C ILE A 236 -15.79 -8.44 -26.45
N ALA A 237 -15.71 -8.39 -27.78
CA ALA A 237 -14.45 -8.29 -28.50
C ALA A 237 -13.69 -6.98 -28.22
N MET A 238 -14.36 -5.82 -28.16
CA MET A 238 -13.70 -4.55 -27.82
C MET A 238 -13.08 -4.59 -26.42
N PHE A 239 -13.82 -5.08 -25.42
CA PHE A 239 -13.33 -5.19 -24.05
C PHE A 239 -12.26 -6.28 -23.91
N SER A 240 -12.35 -7.37 -24.68
CA SER A 240 -11.32 -8.41 -24.72
C SER A 240 -10.01 -7.87 -25.31
N ILE A 241 -10.06 -7.11 -26.41
CA ILE A 241 -8.89 -6.41 -26.96
C ILE A 241 -8.31 -5.47 -25.93
N ALA A 242 -9.14 -4.68 -25.24
CA ALA A 242 -8.67 -3.74 -24.22
C ALA A 242 -7.93 -4.45 -23.08
N PHE A 243 -8.49 -5.58 -22.61
CA PHE A 243 -7.90 -6.43 -21.59
C PHE A 243 -6.57 -7.04 -22.06
N MET A 244 -6.51 -7.59 -23.27
CA MET A 244 -5.28 -8.18 -23.83
C MET A 244 -4.18 -7.14 -24.06
N LEU A 245 -4.53 -5.94 -24.53
CA LEU A 245 -3.60 -4.80 -24.64
C LEU A 245 -3.08 -4.30 -23.29
N SER A 246 -3.69 -4.76 -22.20
CA SER A 246 -3.34 -4.40 -20.82
C SER A 246 -2.82 -5.60 -20.03
N ALA A 247 -2.71 -6.77 -20.67
CA ALA A 247 -2.31 -8.02 -20.02
C ALA A 247 -0.97 -7.88 -19.31
N TYR A 248 -0.02 -7.15 -19.90
CA TYR A 248 1.34 -7.00 -19.36
C TYR A 248 1.40 -6.58 -17.89
N PHE A 249 0.45 -5.76 -17.40
CA PHE A 249 0.37 -5.40 -15.98
C PHE A 249 -0.80 -6.09 -15.25
N ILE A 250 -1.95 -6.32 -15.90
CA ILE A 250 -3.10 -7.00 -15.28
C ILE A 250 -2.74 -8.41 -14.81
N PHE A 251 -2.08 -9.20 -15.65
CA PHE A 251 -1.81 -10.60 -15.33
C PHE A 251 -0.85 -10.72 -14.15
N PRO A 252 0.28 -9.99 -14.11
CA PRO A 252 1.11 -9.94 -12.90
C PRO A 252 0.31 -9.55 -11.66
N THR A 253 -0.56 -8.53 -11.71
CA THR A 253 -1.38 -8.11 -10.56
C THR A 253 -2.24 -9.25 -9.98
N PHE A 254 -2.81 -10.13 -10.83
CA PHE A 254 -3.71 -11.20 -10.36
C PHE A 254 -3.02 -12.55 -10.11
N PHE A 255 -1.97 -12.87 -10.86
CA PHE A 255 -1.35 -14.19 -10.91
C PHE A 255 0.06 -14.26 -10.33
N SER A 256 0.76 -13.14 -10.09
CA SER A 256 2.02 -13.23 -9.33
C SER A 256 1.69 -13.76 -7.93
N LEU A 257 2.47 -14.74 -7.45
CA LEU A 257 2.49 -15.12 -6.03
C LEU A 257 2.46 -13.82 -5.23
N ARG A 258 1.50 -13.70 -4.31
CA ARG A 258 1.12 -12.43 -3.67
C ARG A 258 1.81 -12.26 -2.29
N PRO A 259 3.12 -11.96 -2.18
CA PRO A 259 3.62 -11.45 -0.91
C PRO A 259 3.14 -10.00 -0.64
N TYR A 260 2.55 -9.33 -1.64
CA TYR A 260 2.20 -7.90 -1.59
C TYR A 260 0.70 -7.63 -1.80
N GLN A 261 -0.16 -8.22 -0.98
CA GLN A 261 -1.38 -7.47 -0.68
C GLN A 261 -0.91 -6.34 0.22
N ILE A 262 -0.87 -5.09 -0.28
CA ILE A 262 -0.92 -3.95 0.62
C ILE A 262 -2.38 -3.90 1.05
N PRO A 263 -2.76 -4.37 2.25
CA PRO A 263 -3.96 -3.83 2.83
C PRO A 263 -3.64 -2.34 3.00
N PHE A 264 -4.05 -1.51 2.04
CA PHE A 264 -4.16 -0.06 2.24
C PHE A 264 -5.26 0.17 3.30
N THR A 265 -5.17 -0.44 4.46
CA THR A 265 -6.21 -0.49 5.50
C THR A 265 -6.30 0.81 6.26
N PHE A 266 -5.36 1.74 6.06
CA PHE A 266 -5.43 3.09 6.63
C PHE A 266 -6.80 3.71 6.36
N SER A 267 -7.64 3.71 7.41
CA SER A 267 -8.96 4.31 7.53
C SER A 267 -9.66 4.67 6.20
N ARG A 268 -9.91 3.66 5.34
CA ARG A 268 -10.53 3.89 4.02
C ARG A 268 -11.90 4.56 4.14
N LYS A 269 -12.56 4.36 5.29
CA LYS A 269 -13.81 5.05 5.65
C LYS A 269 -13.60 6.55 5.85
N LEU A 270 -12.53 6.98 6.54
CA LEU A 270 -12.25 8.40 6.75
C LEU A 270 -11.83 9.07 5.45
N THR A 271 -11.01 8.43 4.61
CA THR A 271 -10.65 9.02 3.31
C THR A 271 -11.88 9.14 2.40
N SER A 272 -12.71 8.11 2.32
CA SER A 272 -13.88 8.14 1.42
C SER A 272 -14.91 9.19 1.82
N SER A 273 -15.11 9.47 3.11
CA SER A 273 -15.98 10.56 3.57
C SER A 273 -15.36 11.95 3.36
N LEU A 274 -14.05 12.09 3.52
CA LEU A 274 -13.31 13.32 3.27
C LEU A 274 -13.41 13.76 1.80
N TYR A 275 -13.35 12.81 0.85
CA TYR A 275 -13.43 13.08 -0.60
C TYR A 275 -14.82 12.87 -1.22
N SER A 276 -15.85 12.70 -0.40
CA SER A 276 -17.24 12.66 -0.86
C SER A 276 -17.72 14.07 -1.17
N ASN A 277 -18.23 14.31 -2.38
CA ASN A 277 -18.82 15.61 -2.74
C ASN A 277 -20.20 15.78 -2.09
N THR A 278 -20.65 17.02 -1.91
CA THR A 278 -22.08 17.33 -1.79
C THR A 278 -22.75 17.25 -3.15
N PHE A 279 -24.08 17.24 -3.19
CA PHE A 279 -24.83 17.29 -4.47
C PHE A 279 -24.49 18.53 -5.29
N ILE A 280 -24.36 19.69 -4.63
CA ILE A 280 -23.97 20.96 -5.25
C ILE A 280 -22.54 20.85 -5.79
N GLU A 281 -21.59 20.39 -4.97
CA GLU A 281 -20.20 20.19 -5.38
C GLU A 281 -20.07 19.27 -6.60
N ALA A 282 -20.81 18.16 -6.62
CA ALA A 282 -20.82 17.21 -7.73
C ALA A 282 -21.33 17.84 -9.04
N ILE A 283 -22.44 18.59 -8.98
CA ILE A 283 -23.05 19.24 -10.15
C ILE A 283 -22.17 20.35 -10.71
N PHE A 284 -21.54 21.12 -9.84
CA PHE A 284 -20.68 22.25 -10.20
C PHE A 284 -19.23 21.86 -10.47
N LEU A 285 -18.89 20.57 -10.37
CA LEU A 285 -17.52 20.04 -10.51
C LEU A 285 -16.53 20.69 -9.52
N LEU A 286 -17.02 21.07 -8.34
CA LEU A 286 -16.24 21.62 -7.22
C LEU A 286 -15.81 20.45 -6.33
N ASN A 287 -14.75 19.74 -6.73
CA ASN A 287 -14.29 18.53 -6.05
C ASN A 287 -13.78 18.84 -4.64
N LYS A 288 -14.35 18.25 -3.58
CA LYS A 288 -13.93 18.46 -2.18
C LYS A 288 -12.42 18.30 -1.93
N GLY A 289 -11.71 17.51 -2.74
CA GLY A 289 -10.23 17.47 -2.72
C GLY A 289 -9.57 18.85 -2.82
N LEU A 290 -10.10 19.75 -3.65
CA LEU A 290 -9.60 21.11 -3.80
C LEU A 290 -9.67 21.94 -2.49
N SER A 291 -10.70 21.75 -1.66
CA SER A 291 -10.84 22.49 -0.40
C SER A 291 -10.05 21.85 0.71
N THR A 292 -9.98 20.51 0.75
CA THR A 292 -9.18 19.80 1.75
C THR A 292 -7.69 20.03 1.56
N ASP A 293 -7.25 20.19 0.30
CA ASP A 293 -5.83 20.31 -0.03
C ASP A 293 -5.36 21.77 -0.07
N ILE A 294 -6.21 22.70 -0.54
CA ILE A 294 -5.80 24.10 -0.79
C ILE A 294 -6.43 25.08 0.21
N LYS A 295 -7.33 24.61 1.10
CA LYS A 295 -8.11 25.47 2.02
C LYS A 295 -8.86 26.60 1.29
N LEU A 296 -9.16 26.43 0.01
CA LEU A 296 -9.92 27.40 -0.76
C LEU A 296 -11.36 27.43 -0.26
N ASN A 297 -11.83 28.62 0.12
CA ASN A 297 -13.25 28.82 0.40
C ASN A 297 -14.00 28.88 -0.93
N TYR A 298 -14.67 27.79 -1.31
CA TYR A 298 -15.45 27.71 -2.56
C TYR A 298 -16.50 28.82 -2.68
N PHE A 299 -17.07 29.26 -1.56
CA PHE A 299 -18.09 30.32 -1.57
C PHE A 299 -17.49 31.74 -1.59
N GLY A 300 -16.17 31.84 -1.78
CA GLY A 300 -15.55 33.07 -2.24
C GLY A 300 -15.98 33.43 -3.67
N VAL A 301 -15.42 34.53 -4.18
CA VAL A 301 -15.77 35.10 -5.50
C VAL A 301 -15.66 34.08 -6.64
N TYR A 302 -14.72 33.14 -6.58
CA TYR A 302 -14.44 32.20 -7.67
C TYR A 302 -15.47 31.07 -7.82
N GLY A 303 -15.93 30.45 -6.73
CA GLY A 303 -16.92 29.38 -6.86
C GLY A 303 -18.31 29.93 -7.21
N MET A 304 -18.65 31.15 -6.80
CA MET A 304 -19.89 31.80 -7.27
C MET A 304 -19.89 32.03 -8.78
N LEU A 305 -18.76 32.42 -9.37
CA LEU A 305 -18.63 32.55 -10.82
C LEU A 305 -18.74 31.19 -11.54
N MET A 306 -18.20 30.11 -10.96
CA MET A 306 -18.35 28.77 -11.51
C MET A 306 -19.79 28.25 -11.43
N VAL A 307 -20.49 28.53 -10.33
CA VAL A 307 -21.92 28.21 -10.16
C VAL A 307 -22.76 28.93 -11.21
N ALA A 308 -22.54 30.24 -11.36
CA ALA A 308 -23.24 31.06 -12.35
C ALA A 308 -23.04 30.56 -13.79
N PHE A 309 -21.90 29.90 -14.08
CA PHE A 309 -21.58 29.38 -15.40
C PHE A 309 -22.12 27.97 -15.68
N MET A 310 -21.93 27.02 -14.75
CA MET A 310 -22.36 25.64 -14.94
C MET A 310 -23.88 25.53 -14.97
N LEU A 311 -24.60 26.43 -14.29
CA LEU A 311 -26.05 26.45 -14.29
C LEU A 311 -26.64 26.57 -15.72
N PRO A 312 -26.22 27.52 -16.57
CA PRO A 312 -26.55 27.53 -17.99
C PRO A 312 -26.24 26.24 -18.75
N VAL A 313 -25.09 25.60 -18.49
CA VAL A 313 -24.68 24.34 -19.15
C VAL A 313 -25.64 23.20 -18.76
N ILE A 314 -25.99 23.11 -17.48
CA ILE A 314 -26.92 22.11 -16.94
C ILE A 314 -28.34 22.34 -17.47
N LEU A 315 -28.84 23.57 -17.39
CA LEU A 315 -30.16 23.94 -17.91
C LEU A 315 -30.25 23.67 -19.41
N SER A 316 -29.20 24.01 -20.16
CA SER A 316 -29.10 23.70 -21.58
C SER A 316 -29.10 22.19 -21.84
N SER A 317 -28.43 21.41 -21.01
CA SER A 317 -28.40 19.94 -21.09
C SER A 317 -29.79 19.33 -20.83
N ILE A 318 -30.53 19.86 -19.87
CA ILE A 318 -31.92 19.44 -19.59
C ILE A 318 -32.82 19.79 -20.80
N LEU A 319 -32.69 21.00 -21.33
CA LEU A 319 -33.50 21.47 -22.45
C LEU A 319 -33.32 20.65 -23.73
N ILE A 320 -32.13 20.14 -24.03
CA ILE A 320 -31.94 19.29 -25.23
C ILE A 320 -32.58 17.92 -25.08
N ILE A 321 -32.62 17.36 -23.87
CA ILE A 321 -33.29 16.09 -23.61
C ILE A 321 -34.80 16.27 -23.75
N LEU A 322 -35.34 17.35 -23.19
CA LEU A 322 -36.76 17.67 -23.30
C LEU A 322 -37.18 17.95 -24.75
N LYS A 323 -36.30 18.53 -25.58
CA LYS A 323 -36.62 18.93 -26.96
C LYS A 323 -36.26 17.90 -28.04
N LYS A 324 -35.28 17.02 -27.82
CA LYS A 324 -34.77 16.08 -28.85
C LYS A 324 -34.87 14.63 -28.42
N LYS A 325 -35.48 13.81 -29.29
CA LYS A 325 -35.66 12.36 -29.10
C LYS A 325 -34.45 11.49 -29.50
N LYS A 326 -33.20 12.01 -29.48
CA LYS A 326 -32.04 11.15 -29.75
C LYS A 326 -31.66 10.40 -28.48
N ASN A 327 -31.86 9.08 -28.47
CA ASN A 327 -31.56 8.27 -27.28
C ASN A 327 -30.09 8.37 -26.85
N VAL A 328 -29.14 8.70 -27.74
CA VAL A 328 -27.73 8.89 -27.35
C VAL A 328 -27.57 10.06 -26.37
N TYR A 329 -28.32 11.15 -26.54
CA TYR A 329 -28.29 12.27 -25.60
C TYR A 329 -28.87 11.87 -24.24
N LEU A 330 -29.95 11.07 -24.24
CA LEU A 330 -30.52 10.51 -23.02
C LEU A 330 -29.54 9.58 -22.30
N ILE A 331 -28.81 8.73 -23.04
CA ILE A 331 -27.79 7.84 -22.47
C ILE A 331 -26.71 8.68 -21.76
N PHE A 332 -26.14 9.70 -22.42
CA PHE A 332 -25.12 10.55 -21.77
C PHE A 332 -25.68 11.27 -20.55
N PHE A 333 -26.92 11.72 -20.58
CA PHE A 333 -27.56 12.33 -19.41
C PHE A 333 -27.68 11.35 -18.24
N LEU A 334 -28.20 10.14 -18.49
CA LEU A 334 -28.36 9.11 -17.47
C LEU A 334 -27.01 8.70 -16.87
N LEU A 335 -25.97 8.58 -17.69
CA LEU A 335 -24.60 8.34 -17.23
C LEU A 335 -24.08 9.52 -16.40
N GLY A 336 -24.40 10.77 -16.76
CA GLY A 336 -24.05 11.95 -15.97
C GLY A 336 -24.72 11.95 -14.58
N ILE A 337 -26.00 11.59 -14.51
CA ILE A 337 -26.73 11.46 -13.23
C ILE A 337 -26.13 10.33 -12.38
N LEU A 338 -25.84 9.18 -12.99
CA LEU A 338 -25.21 8.07 -12.28
C LEU A 338 -23.83 8.48 -11.72
N ALA A 339 -23.04 9.22 -12.50
CA ALA A 339 -21.76 9.75 -12.06
C ALA A 339 -21.89 10.75 -10.89
N ILE A 340 -22.93 11.59 -10.89
CA ILE A 340 -23.26 12.45 -9.74
C ILE A 340 -23.49 11.59 -8.50
N LEU A 341 -24.34 10.56 -8.58
CA LEU A 341 -24.66 9.70 -7.44
C LEU A 341 -23.43 8.97 -6.89
N PHE A 342 -22.52 8.50 -7.76
CA PHE A 342 -21.25 7.94 -7.31
C PHE A 342 -20.34 8.99 -6.67
N SER A 343 -20.25 10.20 -7.23
CA SER A 343 -19.34 11.25 -6.75
C SER A 343 -19.72 11.83 -5.37
N ILE A 344 -21.00 11.77 -5.00
CA ILE A 344 -21.49 12.21 -3.69
C ILE A 344 -21.02 11.24 -2.58
N GLY A 345 -20.70 9.99 -2.92
CA GLY A 345 -20.09 9.04 -2.00
C GLY A 345 -20.90 8.82 -0.73
N TYR A 346 -20.26 9.03 0.43
CA TYR A 346 -20.84 8.85 1.77
C TYR A 346 -21.77 9.98 2.20
N ASN A 347 -21.73 11.14 1.52
CA ASN A 347 -22.64 12.25 1.81
C ASN A 347 -24.05 12.02 1.24
N ALA A 348 -24.24 10.98 0.43
CA ALA A 348 -25.54 10.70 -0.16
C ALA A 348 -26.53 10.24 0.94
N PRO A 349 -27.83 10.57 0.80
CA PRO A 349 -28.88 9.97 1.62
C PRO A 349 -28.76 8.44 1.60
N PRO A 350 -29.08 7.71 2.69
CA PRO A 350 -28.83 6.27 2.78
C PRO A 350 -29.32 5.44 1.59
N PHE A 351 -30.49 5.75 1.03
CA PHE A 351 -31.06 5.05 -0.13
C PHE A 351 -30.37 5.36 -1.48
N LEU A 352 -29.51 6.39 -1.53
CA LEU A 352 -28.74 6.81 -2.73
C LEU A 352 -27.23 6.60 -2.59
N ARG A 353 -26.75 5.89 -1.54
CA ARG A 353 -25.32 5.61 -1.32
C ARG A 353 -24.76 4.55 -2.27
N LEU A 354 -24.95 4.74 -3.59
CA LEU A 354 -24.50 3.80 -4.63
C LEU A 354 -23.01 3.47 -4.53
N PHE A 355 -22.17 4.47 -4.22
CA PHE A 355 -20.74 4.24 -4.03
C PHE A 355 -20.44 3.29 -2.86
N LYS A 356 -21.12 3.46 -1.73
CA LYS A 356 -20.98 2.57 -0.56
C LYS A 356 -21.46 1.15 -0.91
N TYR A 357 -22.62 1.02 -1.54
CA TYR A 357 -23.13 -0.27 -1.98
C TYR A 357 -22.18 -0.96 -2.96
N ALA A 358 -21.58 -0.21 -3.89
CA ALA A 358 -20.57 -0.74 -4.79
C ALA A 358 -19.30 -1.18 -4.06
N GLN A 359 -18.83 -0.43 -3.06
CA GLN A 359 -17.69 -0.86 -2.21
C GLN A 359 -17.97 -2.15 -1.43
N GLU A 360 -19.21 -2.37 -1.02
CA GLU A 360 -19.64 -3.56 -0.28
C GLU A 360 -19.94 -4.77 -1.19
N ALA A 361 -20.48 -4.52 -2.40
CA ALA A 361 -20.97 -5.58 -3.29
C ALA A 361 -20.02 -5.97 -4.43
N LEU A 362 -19.17 -5.04 -4.92
CA LEU A 362 -18.29 -5.29 -6.05
C LEU A 362 -16.88 -5.66 -5.58
N PRO A 363 -16.32 -6.80 -6.04
CA PRO A 363 -14.94 -7.16 -5.74
C PRO A 363 -13.99 -6.03 -6.10
N TYR A 364 -13.04 -5.72 -5.21
CA TYR A 364 -11.98 -4.72 -5.40
C TYR A 364 -12.45 -3.26 -5.58
N PHE A 365 -13.75 -2.97 -5.60
CA PHE A 365 -14.25 -1.58 -5.67
C PHE A 365 -13.88 -0.78 -4.41
N TYR A 366 -13.66 -1.46 -3.28
CA TYR A 366 -13.13 -0.90 -2.04
C TYR A 366 -11.71 -0.29 -2.17
N PHE A 367 -11.00 -0.47 -3.29
CA PHE A 367 -9.77 0.27 -3.59
C PHE A 367 -10.02 1.71 -4.07
N ILE A 368 -11.22 2.03 -4.53
CA ILE A 368 -11.57 3.41 -4.87
C ILE A 368 -11.81 4.18 -3.57
N ARG A 369 -10.90 5.09 -3.24
CA ARG A 369 -10.94 5.90 -2.01
C ARG A 369 -11.51 7.31 -2.20
N THR A 370 -11.67 7.75 -3.45
CA THR A 370 -12.01 9.13 -3.82
C THR A 370 -13.24 9.14 -4.73
N PRO A 371 -14.46 9.19 -4.16
CA PRO A 371 -15.71 9.20 -4.91
C PRO A 371 -15.75 10.34 -5.95
N CYS A 372 -15.19 11.50 -5.63
CA CYS A 372 -15.12 12.64 -6.53
C CYS A 372 -14.46 12.36 -7.90
N ARG A 373 -13.68 11.28 -8.06
CA ARG A 373 -13.12 10.90 -9.38
C ARG A 373 -14.19 10.57 -10.42
N PHE A 374 -15.40 10.18 -10.01
CA PHE A 374 -16.52 10.00 -10.95
C PHE A 374 -16.98 11.32 -11.59
N SER A 375 -16.54 12.49 -11.09
CA SER A 375 -16.82 13.80 -11.69
C SER A 375 -16.32 13.94 -13.12
N LEU A 376 -15.39 13.11 -13.58
CA LEU A 376 -14.97 13.10 -14.99
C LEU A 376 -16.12 12.74 -15.95
N HIS A 377 -17.04 11.85 -15.55
CA HIS A 377 -18.20 11.49 -16.36
C HIS A 377 -19.28 12.59 -16.33
N ILE A 378 -19.39 13.29 -15.21
CA ILE A 378 -20.24 14.49 -15.10
C ILE A 378 -19.73 15.56 -16.07
N ALA A 379 -18.43 15.82 -16.04
CA ALA A 379 -17.76 16.77 -16.94
C ALA A 379 -17.98 16.40 -18.42
N LEU A 380 -17.81 15.13 -18.78
CA LEU A 380 -18.04 14.64 -20.15
C LEU A 380 -19.49 14.85 -20.60
N SER A 381 -20.44 14.38 -19.80
CA SER A 381 -21.86 14.43 -20.16
C SER A 381 -22.38 15.86 -20.27
N PHE A 382 -22.08 16.72 -19.30
CA PHE A 382 -22.55 18.11 -19.33
C PHE A 382 -21.86 18.96 -20.38
N SER A 383 -20.56 18.75 -20.63
CA SER A 383 -19.87 19.45 -21.71
C SER A 383 -20.44 19.07 -23.08
N LEU A 384 -20.74 17.78 -23.30
CA LEU A 384 -21.32 17.29 -24.55
C LEU A 384 -22.72 17.85 -24.78
N LEU A 385 -23.61 17.67 -23.81
CA LEU A 385 -25.00 18.08 -23.92
C LEU A 385 -25.11 19.60 -23.99
N GLY A 386 -24.40 20.33 -23.12
CA GLY A 386 -24.37 21.78 -23.11
C GLY A 386 -23.84 22.37 -24.42
N GLY A 387 -22.75 21.82 -24.97
CA GLY A 387 -22.21 22.28 -26.26
C GLY A 387 -23.17 22.03 -27.43
N ILE A 388 -23.83 20.87 -27.48
CA ILE A 388 -24.84 20.60 -28.50
C ILE A 388 -26.05 21.53 -28.35
N SER A 389 -26.53 21.77 -27.12
CA SER A 389 -27.63 22.67 -26.84
C SER A 389 -27.35 24.10 -27.28
N LEU A 390 -26.21 24.65 -26.85
CA LEU A 390 -25.81 26.02 -27.19
C LEU A 390 -25.61 26.19 -28.69
N GLY A 391 -24.96 25.23 -29.37
CA GLY A 391 -24.81 25.26 -30.82
C GLY A 391 -26.15 25.20 -31.58
N ASN A 392 -27.15 24.47 -31.06
CA ASN A 392 -28.50 24.47 -31.66
C ASN A 392 -29.25 25.79 -31.41
N ILE A 393 -29.05 26.44 -30.26
CA ILE A 393 -29.65 27.74 -29.96
C ILE A 393 -29.06 28.78 -30.91
N THR A 394 -27.73 28.83 -31.03
CA THR A 394 -27.02 29.74 -31.94
C THR A 394 -27.42 29.53 -33.40
N SER A 395 -27.60 28.28 -33.84
CA SER A 395 -27.97 27.96 -35.21
C SER A 395 -29.39 28.44 -35.56
N LYS A 396 -30.33 28.36 -34.61
CA LYS A 396 -31.71 28.79 -34.82
C LYS A 396 -31.84 30.32 -34.79
N SER A 397 -31.10 30.99 -33.91
CA SER A 397 -31.05 32.45 -33.84
C SER A 397 -30.47 33.10 -35.11
N TYR A 398 -29.77 32.34 -35.96
CA TYR A 398 -29.30 32.79 -37.28
C TYR A 398 -30.44 33.34 -38.18
N LYS A 399 -31.69 32.91 -37.95
CA LYS A 399 -32.87 33.35 -38.71
C LYS A 399 -33.47 34.68 -38.26
N ILE A 400 -33.04 35.24 -37.13
CA ILE A 400 -33.55 36.53 -36.62
C ILE A 400 -32.60 37.64 -37.09
N SER A 401 -32.95 38.29 -38.19
CA SER A 401 -32.21 39.40 -38.79
C SER A 401 -32.36 40.69 -37.95
N LEU A 402 -31.50 40.87 -36.97
CA LEU A 402 -31.32 42.17 -36.30
C LEU A 402 -30.38 43.04 -37.15
N ASN A 403 -31.00 43.86 -38.01
CA ASN A 403 -30.49 45.03 -38.72
C ASN A 403 -29.17 44.95 -39.53
N LYS A 404 -29.20 45.51 -40.74
CA LYS A 404 -28.18 45.39 -41.81
C LYS A 404 -26.75 45.85 -41.47
N TYR A 405 -26.51 46.50 -40.32
CA TYR A 405 -25.32 47.34 -40.10
C TYR A 405 -24.30 46.83 -39.07
N TYR A 406 -24.63 45.90 -38.17
CA TYR A 406 -23.66 45.29 -37.25
C TYR A 406 -23.60 43.77 -37.46
N LYS A 407 -22.55 43.30 -38.13
CA LYS A 407 -22.34 41.87 -38.45
C LYS A 407 -21.96 41.01 -37.23
N ILE A 408 -21.71 41.60 -36.06
CA ILE A 408 -21.39 40.87 -34.82
C ILE A 408 -22.69 40.63 -34.06
N LYS A 409 -23.14 39.36 -34.02
CA LYS A 409 -24.46 39.01 -33.50
C LYS A 409 -24.44 39.02 -31.96
N PRO A 410 -25.50 39.53 -31.29
CA PRO A 410 -25.60 39.57 -29.81
C PRO A 410 -25.35 38.21 -29.14
N LEU A 411 -25.72 37.12 -29.81
CA LEU A 411 -25.54 35.76 -29.29
C LEU A 411 -24.07 35.29 -29.30
N TYR A 412 -23.25 35.79 -30.24
CA TYR A 412 -21.80 35.55 -30.22
C TYR A 412 -21.14 36.35 -29.10
N LEU A 413 -21.61 37.56 -28.85
CA LEU A 413 -21.17 38.35 -27.69
C LEU A 413 -21.57 37.66 -26.39
N LEU A 414 -22.82 37.16 -26.28
CA LEU A 414 -23.24 36.36 -25.12
C LEU A 414 -22.37 35.11 -24.95
N PHE A 415 -22.08 34.40 -26.03
CA PHE A 415 -21.20 33.23 -26.00
C PHE A 415 -19.77 33.59 -25.58
N LEU A 416 -19.20 34.66 -26.13
CA LEU A 416 -17.88 35.15 -25.77
C LEU A 416 -17.84 35.60 -24.30
N SER A 417 -18.88 36.29 -23.82
CA SER A 417 -19.02 36.68 -22.42
C SER A 417 -19.14 35.46 -21.50
N VAL A 418 -19.98 34.48 -21.85
CA VAL A 418 -20.15 33.23 -21.08
C VAL A 418 -18.87 32.41 -21.07
N SER A 419 -18.17 32.32 -22.20
CA SER A 419 -16.89 31.62 -22.31
C SER A 419 -15.78 32.36 -21.57
N ALA A 420 -15.74 33.70 -21.61
CA ALA A 420 -14.79 34.51 -20.86
C ALA A 420 -15.04 34.39 -19.35
N LEU A 421 -16.31 34.41 -18.91
CA LEU A 421 -16.72 34.16 -17.52
C LEU A 421 -16.42 32.75 -17.05
N TYR A 422 -16.10 31.81 -17.94
CA TYR A 422 -15.65 30.48 -17.59
C TYR A 422 -14.14 30.33 -17.62
N ILE A 423 -13.53 30.75 -18.73
CA ILE A 423 -12.09 30.69 -18.95
C ILE A 423 -11.38 31.52 -17.89
N PHE A 424 -11.92 32.67 -17.48
CA PHE A 424 -11.28 33.53 -16.49
C PHE A 424 -11.24 32.90 -15.09
N PRO A 425 -12.35 32.42 -14.49
CA PRO A 425 -12.28 31.67 -13.23
C PRO A 425 -11.53 30.35 -13.36
N ALA A 426 -11.68 29.60 -14.45
CA ALA A 426 -10.94 28.34 -14.66
C ALA A 426 -9.43 28.61 -14.75
N TYR A 427 -9.03 29.67 -15.45
CA TYR A 427 -7.66 30.16 -15.52
C TYR A 427 -7.17 30.65 -14.17
N ILE A 428 -7.95 31.43 -13.41
CA ILE A 428 -7.55 31.89 -12.07
C ILE A 428 -7.47 30.73 -11.10
N VAL A 429 -8.40 29.78 -11.13
CA VAL A 429 -8.35 28.55 -10.33
C VAL A 429 -7.09 27.77 -10.72
N ALA A 430 -6.85 27.52 -12.00
CA ALA A 430 -5.60 26.90 -12.45
C ALA A 430 -4.36 27.67 -12.01
N TYR A 431 -4.38 29.01 -12.08
CA TYR A 431 -3.26 29.89 -11.71
C TYR A 431 -3.08 30.01 -10.19
N SER A 432 -4.15 29.96 -9.40
CA SER A 432 -4.10 30.03 -7.94
C SER A 432 -3.70 28.69 -7.34
N ILE A 433 -4.15 27.59 -7.93
CA ILE A 433 -3.71 26.22 -7.61
C ILE A 433 -2.25 26.02 -8.05
N ALA A 434 -1.87 26.51 -9.23
CA ALA A 434 -0.51 26.38 -9.74
C ALA A 434 0.49 27.37 -9.12
N GLY A 435 0.01 28.51 -8.60
CA GLY A 435 0.85 29.70 -8.39
C GLY A 435 1.54 30.18 -9.67
N PRO A 436 2.36 31.26 -9.61
CA PRO A 436 3.45 31.39 -10.56
C PRO A 436 4.33 30.14 -10.39
N PHE A 437 4.44 29.36 -11.47
CA PHE A 437 5.18 28.12 -11.58
C PHE A 437 6.70 28.30 -11.38
N GLU A 438 7.14 28.87 -10.26
CA GLU A 438 8.54 28.87 -9.87
C GLU A 438 8.93 27.45 -9.50
N THR A 439 9.82 26.83 -10.29
CA THR A 439 10.69 25.79 -9.72
C THR A 439 11.45 26.50 -8.63
N GLN A 440 11.28 26.07 -7.39
CA GLN A 440 12.42 26.18 -6.52
C GLN A 440 13.48 25.25 -7.13
N PRO A 441 14.65 25.77 -7.56
CA PRO A 441 15.74 24.88 -7.91
C PRO A 441 15.92 23.90 -6.74
N ILE A 442 16.32 22.66 -7.05
CA ILE A 442 16.75 21.72 -6.02
C ILE A 442 17.63 22.53 -5.07
N SER A 443 17.22 22.60 -3.79
CA SER A 443 17.87 23.52 -2.87
C SER A 443 19.37 23.27 -2.91
N SER A 444 20.19 24.32 -2.81
CA SER A 444 21.65 24.14 -2.87
C SER A 444 22.12 23.14 -1.80
N THR A 445 21.41 23.07 -0.67
CA THR A 445 21.50 22.04 0.37
C THR A 445 21.24 20.64 -0.18
N THR A 446 20.07 20.38 -0.77
CA THR A 446 19.69 19.08 -1.35
C THR A 446 20.71 18.63 -2.39
N SER A 447 21.14 19.53 -3.29
CA SER A 447 22.15 19.21 -4.32
C SER A 447 23.49 18.81 -3.70
N LYS A 448 23.91 19.50 -2.62
CA LYS A 448 25.14 19.15 -1.87
C LYS A 448 25.00 17.80 -1.16
N VAL A 449 23.84 17.47 -0.60
CA VAL A 449 23.59 16.16 0.03
C VAL A 449 23.64 15.03 -0.99
N VAL A 450 22.97 15.18 -2.14
CA VAL A 450 23.01 14.17 -3.22
C VAL A 450 24.42 13.96 -3.72
N LYS A 451 25.17 15.06 -3.94
CA LYS A 451 26.58 14.99 -4.33
C LYS A 451 27.42 14.26 -3.26
N TRP A 452 27.24 14.60 -1.99
CA TRP A 452 27.96 13.97 -0.88
C TRP A 452 27.68 12.46 -0.81
N LEU A 453 26.41 12.04 -0.98
CA LEU A 453 26.03 10.62 -1.03
C LEU A 453 26.71 9.90 -2.19
N GLY A 454 26.72 10.49 -3.39
CA GLY A 454 27.40 9.91 -4.55
C GLY A 454 28.92 9.80 -4.39
N GLU A 455 29.54 10.67 -3.59
CA GLU A 455 30.97 10.59 -3.26
C GLU A 455 31.28 9.52 -2.19
N HIS A 456 30.36 9.27 -1.24
CA HIS A 456 30.58 8.38 -0.10
C HIS A 456 29.98 6.97 -0.27
N ASP A 457 29.09 6.78 -1.24
CA ASP A 457 28.53 5.51 -1.67
C ASP A 457 28.43 5.47 -3.21
N PRO A 458 29.56 5.50 -3.94
CA PRO A 458 29.57 5.63 -5.40
C PRO A 458 28.93 4.44 -6.11
N ASN A 459 28.95 3.25 -5.49
CA ASN A 459 28.31 2.03 -6.00
C ASN A 459 26.84 1.94 -5.60
N GLN A 460 26.36 2.85 -4.72
CA GLN A 460 24.99 2.89 -4.23
C GLN A 460 24.61 1.57 -3.56
N ASP A 461 25.54 1.00 -2.79
CA ASP A 461 25.42 -0.32 -2.17
C ASP A 461 24.56 -0.29 -0.90
N TYR A 462 24.21 0.89 -0.38
CA TYR A 462 23.50 1.04 0.88
C TYR A 462 22.21 1.84 0.76
N ARG A 463 21.19 1.40 1.49
CA ARG A 463 19.90 2.07 1.60
C ARG A 463 19.98 3.34 2.43
N ILE A 464 19.08 4.27 2.12
CA ILE A 464 18.94 5.56 2.78
C ILE A 464 17.51 5.71 3.30
N ILE A 465 17.37 6.12 4.57
CA ILE A 465 16.09 6.56 5.13
C ILE A 465 16.02 8.08 5.08
N ASP A 466 15.03 8.62 4.37
CA ASP A 466 14.78 10.05 4.30
C ASP A 466 13.64 10.45 5.24
N LEU A 467 13.97 11.18 6.30
CA LEU A 467 13.01 11.78 7.22
C LEU A 467 12.84 13.28 6.96
N THR A 468 13.45 13.82 5.90
CA THR A 468 13.32 15.23 5.54
C THR A 468 11.98 15.52 4.90
N THR A 469 11.57 16.78 5.00
CA THR A 469 10.37 17.27 4.31
C THR A 469 10.56 17.40 2.80
N LEU A 470 11.82 17.48 2.36
CA LEU A 470 12.24 17.76 0.99
C LEU A 470 12.38 16.50 0.14
N GLN A 471 12.32 15.31 0.73
CA GLN A 471 12.54 14.02 0.05
C GLN A 471 13.83 14.04 -0.80
N VAL A 472 14.95 14.45 -0.20
CA VAL A 472 16.29 14.44 -0.79
C VAL A 472 16.63 13.13 -1.51
N VAL A 473 16.16 12.00 -1.00
CA VAL A 473 16.48 10.66 -1.54
C VAL A 473 15.69 10.34 -2.82
N ALA A 474 14.65 11.12 -3.18
CA ALA A 474 14.00 11.01 -4.49
C ALA A 474 14.97 11.22 -5.68
N TYR A 475 16.17 11.73 -5.41
CA TYR A 475 17.25 11.97 -6.36
C TYR A 475 18.43 10.97 -6.24
N HIS A 476 18.28 9.87 -5.49
CA HIS A 476 19.32 8.84 -5.32
C HIS A 476 18.79 7.44 -5.63
N ARG A 477 19.63 6.58 -6.24
CA ARG A 477 19.28 5.20 -6.66
C ARG A 477 19.24 4.19 -5.51
N SER A 478 19.53 4.57 -4.27
CA SER A 478 19.48 3.65 -3.12
C SER A 478 18.31 3.93 -2.19
N LEU A 479 17.11 3.97 -2.76
CA LEU A 479 15.88 4.00 -1.96
C LEU A 479 15.60 2.60 -1.42
N GLU A 480 15.11 2.51 -0.18
CA GLU A 480 14.21 1.42 0.19
C GLU A 480 13.34 1.75 1.40
N ARG A 481 12.07 1.34 1.25
CA ARG A 481 11.04 0.79 2.18
C ARG A 481 11.20 0.69 3.69
N VAL A 482 12.35 0.93 4.29
CA VAL A 482 12.40 1.15 5.73
C VAL A 482 11.86 2.56 5.97
N GLY A 483 10.53 2.65 5.96
CA GLY A 483 9.85 3.93 6.00
C GLY A 483 10.06 4.65 7.33
N ALA A 484 9.60 5.90 7.40
CA ALA A 484 9.61 6.66 8.64
C ALA A 484 8.89 5.94 9.78
N ASP A 485 7.93 5.06 9.47
CA ASP A 485 7.24 4.17 10.40
C ASP A 485 8.18 3.20 11.13
N PHE A 486 9.17 2.63 10.43
CA PHE A 486 10.17 1.76 11.04
C PHE A 486 11.06 2.55 12.02
N VAL A 487 11.49 3.75 11.64
CA VAL A 487 12.25 4.64 12.55
C VAL A 487 11.39 5.04 13.74
N LEU A 488 10.17 5.52 13.51
CA LEU A 488 9.24 5.89 14.58
C LEU A 488 9.03 4.74 15.57
N LYS A 489 9.03 3.50 15.08
CA LYS A 489 8.89 2.32 15.91
C LYS A 489 10.15 1.99 16.72
N TYR A 490 11.29 1.91 16.05
CA TYR A 490 12.49 1.32 16.66
C TYR A 490 13.53 2.34 17.09
N HIS A 491 13.36 3.65 16.85
CA HIS A 491 14.40 4.63 17.15
C HIS A 491 14.85 4.59 18.60
N CYS A 492 13.93 4.33 19.53
CA CYS A 492 14.26 4.20 20.95
C CYS A 492 14.87 2.86 21.32
N SER A 493 15.05 1.90 20.41
CA SER A 493 15.64 0.60 20.70
C SER A 493 17.16 0.68 20.85
N PRO A 494 17.77 -0.03 21.82
CA PRO A 494 19.24 -0.16 21.89
C PRO A 494 19.83 -0.90 20.68
N SER A 495 19.02 -1.68 19.96
CA SER A 495 19.47 -2.43 18.79
C SER A 495 19.15 -1.70 17.50
N PHE A 496 18.65 -0.46 17.56
CA PHE A 496 18.16 0.28 16.39
C PHE A 496 19.19 0.38 15.27
N ALA A 497 20.41 0.85 15.56
CA ALA A 497 21.49 0.92 14.58
C ALA A 497 21.84 -0.46 14.00
N LYS A 498 21.87 -1.49 14.85
CA LYS A 498 22.19 -2.87 14.44
C LYS A 498 21.12 -3.43 13.51
N VAL A 499 19.85 -3.29 13.87
CA VAL A 499 18.72 -3.74 13.05
C VAL A 499 18.77 -3.03 11.71
N LEU A 500 18.83 -1.68 11.68
CA LEU A 500 18.97 -0.93 10.44
C LEU A 500 20.16 -1.39 9.60
N GLY A 501 21.28 -1.67 10.25
CA GLY A 501 22.49 -2.12 9.58
C GLY A 501 22.33 -3.46 8.89
N LEU A 502 21.64 -4.42 9.53
CA LEU A 502 21.27 -5.70 8.92
C LEU A 502 20.34 -5.55 7.73
N LEU A 503 19.62 -4.44 7.63
CA LEU A 503 18.73 -4.13 6.51
C LEU A 503 19.47 -3.36 5.43
N ASN A 504 20.81 -3.27 5.49
CA ASN A 504 21.64 -2.49 4.58
C ASN A 504 21.35 -0.98 4.62
N VAL A 505 20.77 -0.46 5.71
CA VAL A 505 20.56 0.99 5.90
C VAL A 505 21.82 1.60 6.53
N LYS A 506 22.50 2.43 5.72
CA LYS A 506 23.70 3.15 6.16
C LYS A 506 23.45 4.60 6.49
N TYR A 507 22.50 5.25 5.82
CA TYR A 507 22.29 6.68 5.95
C TYR A 507 20.87 6.99 6.41
N ILE A 508 20.73 7.85 7.42
CA ILE A 508 19.44 8.43 7.82
C ILE A 508 19.55 9.94 7.67
N ILE A 509 18.66 10.54 6.90
CA ILE A 509 18.71 11.97 6.59
C ILE A 509 17.56 12.65 7.33
N THR A 510 17.87 13.68 8.11
CA THR A 510 16.89 14.45 8.86
C THR A 510 17.04 15.95 8.61
N GLU A 511 15.98 16.70 8.90
CA GLU A 511 15.96 18.16 8.85
C GLU A 511 15.57 18.70 10.25
N PRO A 512 16.13 19.83 10.72
CA PRO A 512 15.82 20.38 12.04
C PRO A 512 14.43 21.00 12.03
N ASP A 513 13.63 20.68 13.05
CA ASP A 513 12.38 21.33 13.49
C ASP A 513 11.68 22.24 12.47
N GLN A 514 11.16 21.65 11.39
CA GLN A 514 10.24 22.33 10.47
C GLN A 514 8.83 22.47 11.08
N GLY A 515 8.70 22.74 12.38
CA GLY A 515 7.45 23.16 13.06
C GLY A 515 6.18 22.39 12.71
N ARG A 516 6.27 21.14 12.24
CA ARG A 516 5.11 20.41 11.73
C ARG A 516 4.33 19.84 12.92
N PRO A 517 3.06 20.22 13.12
CA PRO A 517 2.25 19.72 14.23
C PRO A 517 1.89 18.23 14.13
N VAL A 518 2.16 17.59 12.99
CA VAL A 518 1.57 16.28 12.66
C VAL A 518 2.34 15.12 13.30
N LEU A 519 3.60 15.29 13.70
CA LEU A 519 4.37 14.23 14.34
C LEU A 519 5.25 14.83 15.44
N TYR A 520 4.67 15.04 16.63
CA TYR A 520 5.35 15.47 17.85
C TYR A 520 6.58 14.60 18.23
N TRP A 521 6.73 13.44 17.60
CA TRP A 521 7.79 12.46 17.80
C TRP A 521 9.09 12.74 17.04
N TRP A 522 9.17 13.77 16.18
CA TRP A 522 10.36 13.99 15.36
C TRP A 522 11.54 14.63 16.09
N SER A 523 11.28 15.53 17.05
CA SER A 523 12.35 16.14 17.85
C SER A 523 13.12 15.07 18.62
N SER A 524 12.41 14.08 19.19
CA SER A 524 13.03 12.96 19.90
C SER A 524 13.89 12.06 18.99
N ILE A 525 13.56 11.91 17.70
CA ILE A 525 14.38 11.09 16.79
C ILE A 525 15.78 11.69 16.61
N ASN A 526 15.89 13.00 16.42
CA ASN A 526 17.19 13.66 16.26
C ASN A 526 18.04 13.55 17.53
N ASP A 527 17.43 13.68 18.70
CA ASP A 527 18.09 13.54 20.00
C ASP A 527 18.60 12.11 20.22
N VAL A 528 17.78 11.12 19.86
CA VAL A 528 18.16 9.71 19.95
C VAL A 528 19.28 9.38 18.97
N LEU A 529 19.16 9.76 17.70
CA LEU A 529 20.21 9.55 16.69
C LEU A 529 21.53 10.24 17.06
N SER A 530 21.45 11.46 17.61
CA SER A 530 22.62 12.22 18.03
C SER A 530 23.32 11.67 19.28
N SER A 531 22.58 10.97 20.15
CA SER A 531 23.11 10.36 21.37
C SER A 531 23.53 8.91 21.21
N HIS A 532 23.13 8.26 20.11
CA HIS A 532 23.42 6.85 19.87
C HIS A 532 24.86 6.66 19.35
N PRO A 533 25.69 5.81 20.02
CA PRO A 533 27.13 5.71 19.74
C PRO A 533 27.47 5.14 18.35
N ASP A 534 26.58 4.31 17.81
CA ASP A 534 26.74 3.66 16.51
C ASP A 534 26.42 4.54 15.28
N PHE A 535 26.05 5.81 15.50
CA PHE A 535 25.87 6.77 14.41
C PHE A 535 26.95 7.85 14.45
N ASP A 536 27.59 8.09 13.31
CA ASP A 536 28.28 9.36 13.07
C ASP A 536 27.30 10.36 12.46
N LYS A 537 27.62 11.66 12.50
CA LYS A 537 26.78 12.69 11.91
C LYS A 537 27.56 13.66 11.03
N VAL A 538 26.97 14.02 9.90
CA VAL A 538 27.47 15.02 8.96
C VAL A 538 26.37 16.04 8.71
N LYS A 539 26.69 17.33 8.83
CA LYS A 539 25.71 18.41 8.61
C LYS A 539 26.02 19.13 7.31
N ILE A 540 25.01 19.23 6.43
CA ILE A 540 25.08 19.94 5.15
C ILE A 540 23.91 20.94 5.12
N GLY A 541 24.20 22.21 5.38
CA GLY A 541 23.18 23.25 5.51
C GLY A 541 22.24 22.98 6.69
N SER A 542 20.92 22.95 6.46
CA SER A 542 19.95 22.53 7.48
C SER A 542 19.99 21.02 7.70
N ILE A 543 20.31 20.21 6.69
CA ILE A 543 20.13 18.77 6.70
C ILE A 543 21.25 18.07 7.48
N THR A 544 20.88 17.07 8.29
CA THR A 544 21.82 16.20 9.01
C THR A 544 21.74 14.80 8.44
N ILE A 545 22.89 14.20 8.14
CA ILE A 545 23.05 12.83 7.68
C ILE A 545 23.68 12.04 8.82
N TYR A 546 22.96 11.06 9.34
CA TYR A 546 23.48 10.10 10.30
C TYR A 546 23.99 8.87 9.56
N ILE A 547 25.23 8.46 9.85
CA ILE A 547 25.93 7.37 9.21
C ILE A 547 25.99 6.20 10.19
N ASN A 548 25.29 5.12 9.88
CA ASN A 548 25.27 3.90 10.67
C ASN A 548 26.57 3.11 10.50
N LYS A 549 27.34 2.98 11.58
CA LYS A 549 28.61 2.22 11.61
C LYS A 549 28.41 0.72 11.43
N LEU A 550 27.21 0.22 11.72
CA LEU A 550 26.88 -1.21 11.72
C LEU A 550 26.24 -1.69 10.40
N ALA A 551 26.21 -0.83 9.37
CA ALA A 551 25.61 -1.16 8.08
C ALA A 551 26.29 -2.35 7.40
N LYS A 552 25.54 -3.43 7.17
CA LYS A 552 25.98 -4.58 6.39
C LYS A 552 25.93 -4.24 4.89
N PRO A 553 26.83 -4.83 4.07
CA PRO A 553 26.76 -4.69 2.62
C PRO A 553 25.49 -5.32 2.05
N ARG A 554 25.19 -5.06 0.77
CA ARG A 554 23.99 -5.56 0.11
C ARG A 554 23.87 -7.09 0.11
N ILE A 555 25.01 -7.77 0.04
CA ILE A 555 25.10 -9.22 0.16
C ILE A 555 26.03 -9.55 1.32
N TYR A 556 25.51 -10.24 2.33
CA TYR A 556 26.27 -10.67 3.50
C TYR A 556 25.79 -12.04 3.98
N MET A 557 26.42 -12.60 5.00
CA MET A 557 26.01 -13.89 5.55
C MET A 557 25.84 -13.88 7.06
N GLY A 558 25.09 -14.86 7.54
CA GLY A 558 24.93 -15.16 8.96
C GLY A 558 24.36 -16.57 9.21
N TYR A 559 24.31 -16.96 10.47
CA TYR A 559 23.63 -18.18 10.90
C TYR A 559 22.12 -17.98 10.96
N GLY A 560 21.34 -19.02 10.66
CA GLY A 560 19.89 -18.94 10.82
C GLY A 560 19.48 -18.99 12.28
N ALA A 561 18.65 -18.04 12.69
CA ALA A 561 17.81 -18.11 13.89
C ALA A 561 16.35 -18.06 13.47
N LEU A 562 15.54 -19.01 13.92
CA LEU A 562 14.10 -19.00 13.71
C LEU A 562 13.44 -18.30 14.90
N THR A 563 12.46 -17.43 14.66
CA THR A 563 11.67 -16.78 15.71
C THR A 563 10.19 -17.16 15.60
N LEU A 564 9.64 -17.62 16.72
CA LEU A 564 8.22 -17.71 16.96
C LEU A 564 7.81 -16.40 17.64
N GLY A 565 7.53 -15.40 16.81
CA GLY A 565 7.31 -14.04 17.24
C GLY A 565 6.93 -13.13 16.08
N GLY A 566 6.36 -11.97 16.40
CA GLY A 566 6.11 -10.93 15.41
C GLY A 566 7.32 -10.00 15.23
N PRO A 567 7.19 -8.93 14.44
CA PRO A 567 8.31 -8.06 14.10
C PRO A 567 9.01 -7.36 15.28
N ASN A 568 8.36 -7.19 16.44
CA ASN A 568 9.03 -6.67 17.65
C ASN A 568 10.26 -7.53 18.01
N SER A 569 10.19 -8.83 17.72
CA SER A 569 11.29 -9.76 17.97
C SER A 569 12.61 -9.32 17.33
N LEU A 570 12.62 -8.55 16.24
CA LEU A 570 13.86 -7.99 15.67
C LEU A 570 14.61 -7.13 16.70
N SER A 571 13.92 -6.14 17.27
CA SER A 571 14.52 -5.23 18.25
C SER A 571 15.05 -6.00 19.46
N THR A 572 14.19 -6.86 19.97
CA THR A 572 14.38 -7.60 21.21
C THR A 572 15.51 -8.64 21.06
N PHE A 573 15.52 -9.39 19.97
CA PHE A 573 16.58 -10.35 19.65
C PHE A 573 17.93 -9.65 19.48
N TYR A 574 18.01 -8.59 18.69
CA TYR A 574 19.28 -7.91 18.43
C TYR A 574 19.77 -7.02 19.58
N SER A 575 18.97 -6.85 20.64
CA SER A 575 19.43 -6.28 21.91
C SER A 575 20.36 -7.23 22.68
N LEU A 576 20.28 -8.53 22.39
CA LEU A 576 21.06 -9.59 23.03
C LEU A 576 22.11 -10.17 22.09
N PHE A 577 21.74 -10.44 20.83
CA PHE A 577 22.59 -11.13 19.89
C PHE A 577 23.39 -10.16 19.01
N ASN A 578 24.57 -10.63 18.59
CA ASN A 578 25.37 -9.95 17.57
C ASN A 578 24.74 -10.06 16.18
N SER A 579 25.23 -9.25 15.25
CA SER A 579 24.74 -9.15 13.86
C SER A 579 25.00 -10.38 12.99
N ASP A 580 25.43 -11.49 13.57
CA ASP A 580 25.85 -12.69 12.84
C ASP A 580 24.71 -13.69 12.68
N PHE A 581 23.59 -13.47 13.37
CA PHE A 581 22.36 -14.22 13.16
C PHE A 581 21.46 -13.52 12.15
N ILE A 582 20.82 -14.32 11.30
CA ILE A 582 19.78 -13.94 10.36
C ILE A 582 18.47 -14.45 10.95
N LEU A 583 17.56 -13.54 11.29
CA LEU A 583 16.30 -13.88 11.92
C LEU A 583 15.26 -14.30 10.87
N PHE A 584 14.54 -15.39 11.09
CA PHE A 584 13.46 -15.86 10.22
C PHE A 584 12.15 -15.93 11.00
N GLY A 585 11.07 -15.38 10.45
CA GLY A 585 9.76 -15.40 11.10
C GLY A 585 9.02 -16.72 10.99
N THR A 586 7.86 -16.79 11.65
CA THR A 586 6.90 -17.90 11.55
C THR A 586 6.43 -18.19 10.13
N ASP A 587 6.50 -17.20 9.22
CA ASP A 587 6.18 -17.39 7.81
C ASP A 587 7.04 -18.49 7.14
N PHE A 588 8.23 -18.77 7.67
CA PHE A 588 9.05 -19.91 7.25
C PHE A 588 8.37 -21.26 7.52
N LEU A 589 7.54 -21.38 8.56
CA LEU A 589 6.90 -22.63 8.99
C LEU A 589 5.51 -22.87 8.35
N ASN A 590 5.00 -21.91 7.56
CA ASN A 590 3.65 -22.02 6.99
C ASN A 590 3.50 -23.16 5.95
N ASN A 591 4.60 -23.75 5.48
CA ASN A 591 4.57 -24.95 4.64
C ASN A 591 4.99 -26.18 5.46
N GLU A 592 4.19 -27.24 5.48
CA GLU A 592 4.48 -28.47 6.23
C GLU A 592 5.85 -29.05 5.85
N ASP A 593 6.26 -28.92 4.59
CA ASP A 593 7.58 -29.36 4.10
C ASP A 593 8.76 -28.64 4.77
N ASN A 594 8.53 -27.46 5.37
CA ASN A 594 9.59 -26.65 5.97
C ASN A 594 9.93 -27.08 7.40
N TYR A 595 9.11 -27.90 8.06
CA TYR A 595 9.48 -28.47 9.38
C TYR A 595 10.70 -29.39 9.28
N ASN A 596 10.86 -30.06 8.14
CA ASN A 596 12.04 -30.87 7.84
C ASN A 596 13.30 -30.03 7.55
N GLN A 597 13.17 -28.70 7.52
CA GLN A 597 14.26 -27.75 7.28
C GLN A 597 14.67 -27.00 8.55
N LEU A 598 14.17 -27.42 9.72
CA LEU A 598 14.55 -26.84 11.01
C LEU A 598 16.03 -27.07 11.34
N ASP A 599 16.64 -28.12 10.79
CA ASP A 599 18.06 -28.43 10.87
C ASP A 599 18.98 -27.35 10.28
N LYS A 600 18.44 -26.46 9.43
CA LYS A 600 19.17 -25.31 8.87
C LYS A 600 19.46 -24.23 9.91
N PHE A 601 18.71 -24.20 11.00
CA PHE A 601 18.84 -23.18 12.03
C PHE A 601 19.71 -23.68 13.18
N LYS A 602 20.37 -22.75 13.87
CA LYS A 602 21.12 -23.06 15.11
C LYS A 602 20.32 -22.73 16.36
N LEU A 603 19.33 -21.86 16.24
CA LEU A 603 18.63 -21.21 17.34
C LEU A 603 17.14 -21.07 17.02
N LEU A 604 16.32 -21.33 18.03
CA LEU A 604 14.90 -21.02 18.07
C LEU A 604 14.64 -19.98 19.17
N ALA A 605 14.14 -18.82 18.77
CA ALA A 605 13.71 -17.75 19.67
C ALA A 605 12.19 -17.76 19.82
N PHE A 606 11.70 -17.81 21.05
CA PHE A 606 10.30 -17.61 21.39
C PHE A 606 10.14 -16.17 21.87
N HIS A 607 9.51 -15.30 21.09
CA HIS A 607 9.30 -13.89 21.47
C HIS A 607 7.84 -13.67 21.85
N ASP A 608 7.59 -13.40 23.13
CA ASP A 608 6.27 -13.35 23.74
C ASP A 608 5.39 -14.56 23.37
N SER A 609 6.03 -15.72 23.16
CA SER A 609 5.45 -16.95 22.61
C SER A 609 6.05 -18.15 23.34
N ASP A 610 5.58 -19.36 23.01
CA ASP A 610 6.06 -20.62 23.57
C ASP A 610 5.77 -21.79 22.61
N ILE A 611 5.99 -23.02 23.07
CA ILE A 611 5.78 -24.23 22.26
C ILE A 611 4.33 -24.40 21.79
N MET A 612 3.35 -23.82 22.49
CA MET A 612 1.94 -23.96 22.12
C MET A 612 1.69 -23.32 20.77
N ASP A 613 2.25 -22.13 20.51
CA ASP A 613 2.12 -21.49 19.21
C ASP A 613 2.71 -22.37 18.09
N LEU A 614 3.85 -23.03 18.32
CA LEU A 614 4.44 -23.97 17.36
C LEU A 614 3.54 -25.19 17.12
N ALA A 615 2.98 -25.77 18.18
CA ALA A 615 2.07 -26.91 18.08
C ALA A 615 0.78 -26.54 17.34
N PHE A 616 0.20 -25.36 17.62
CA PHE A 616 -1.00 -24.87 16.92
C PHE A 616 -0.77 -24.52 15.45
N LEU A 617 0.45 -24.17 15.05
CA LEU A 617 0.79 -24.04 13.63
C LEU A 617 0.63 -25.38 12.90
N ARG A 618 0.95 -26.51 13.55
CA ARG A 618 0.82 -27.88 13.01
C ARG A 618 -0.59 -28.45 13.06
N ILE A 619 -1.47 -27.91 13.90
CA ILE A 619 -2.87 -28.35 13.95
C ILE A 619 -3.53 -28.13 12.58
N PRO A 620 -4.23 -29.13 12.02
CA PRO A 620 -4.92 -29.00 10.74
C PRO A 620 -5.89 -27.81 10.70
N GLN A 621 -5.91 -27.07 9.59
CA GLN A 621 -6.73 -25.86 9.44
C GLN A 621 -8.23 -26.08 9.68
N ARG A 622 -8.75 -27.29 9.46
CA ARG A 622 -10.16 -27.64 9.72
C ARG A 622 -10.59 -27.47 11.19
N PHE A 623 -9.63 -27.47 12.12
CA PHE A 623 -9.89 -27.29 13.54
C PHE A 623 -9.62 -25.85 14.03
N LYS A 624 -9.17 -24.96 13.14
CA LYS A 624 -8.78 -23.58 13.45
C LYS A 624 -9.74 -22.60 12.76
N PHE A 625 -10.24 -21.65 13.54
CA PHE A 625 -11.23 -20.68 13.11
C PHE A 625 -10.68 -19.27 13.36
N GLU A 626 -10.42 -18.54 12.27
CA GLU A 626 -9.96 -17.14 12.34
C GLU A 626 -11.12 -16.24 12.77
N ALA A 627 -11.01 -15.60 13.94
CA ALA A 627 -12.14 -14.91 14.56
C ALA A 627 -12.71 -13.79 13.67
N TRP A 628 -11.85 -13.11 12.89
CA TRP A 628 -12.27 -12.02 11.99
C TRP A 628 -13.22 -12.45 10.87
N LYS A 629 -13.30 -13.73 10.52
CA LYS A 629 -14.23 -14.21 9.49
C LYS A 629 -15.69 -14.21 9.96
N TYR A 630 -15.93 -14.01 11.26
CA TYR A 630 -17.23 -14.14 11.92
C TYR A 630 -17.73 -12.84 12.56
N LEU A 631 -17.14 -11.70 12.17
CA LEU A 631 -17.45 -10.38 12.72
C LEU A 631 -18.94 -10.01 12.60
N ASN A 632 -19.47 -9.40 13.66
CA ASN A 632 -20.69 -8.61 13.61
C ASN A 632 -20.38 -7.11 13.81
N LYS A 633 -21.42 -6.26 13.82
CA LYS A 633 -21.29 -4.80 13.89
C LYS A 633 -20.58 -4.27 15.16
N ASP A 634 -20.50 -5.06 16.23
CA ASP A 634 -19.93 -4.67 17.52
C ASP A 634 -18.48 -5.10 17.71
N TRP A 635 -17.94 -5.86 16.74
CA TRP A 635 -16.52 -6.19 16.67
C TRP A 635 -15.80 -5.31 15.66
N ARG A 636 -14.52 -5.03 15.93
CA ARG A 636 -13.65 -4.27 15.04
C ARG A 636 -12.45 -5.11 14.67
N ILE A 637 -12.01 -4.99 13.42
CA ILE A 637 -10.70 -5.49 13.00
C ILE A 637 -9.64 -4.57 13.61
N VAL A 638 -8.56 -5.15 14.12
CA VAL A 638 -7.41 -4.37 14.58
C VAL A 638 -6.67 -3.87 13.34
N GLU A 639 -6.81 -2.58 13.05
CA GLU A 639 -6.17 -1.92 11.90
C GLU A 639 -4.76 -1.40 12.20
N ASP A 640 -4.25 -1.61 13.43
CA ASP A 640 -2.86 -1.25 13.81
C ASP A 640 -1.87 -2.26 13.21
N HIS A 641 -1.77 -2.20 11.88
CA HIS A 641 -0.70 -2.85 11.16
C HIS A 641 0.60 -2.14 11.52
N TYR A 642 1.63 -2.94 11.76
CA TYR A 642 2.93 -2.56 12.33
C TYR A 642 3.78 -1.61 11.45
N GLY A 643 3.20 -1.00 10.43
CA GLY A 643 3.84 -0.09 9.49
C GLY A 643 3.32 -0.28 8.06
N PHE A 644 3.78 0.58 7.16
CA PHE A 644 3.54 0.51 5.71
C PHE A 644 4.59 -0.38 5.02
N VAL A 645 5.01 -1.49 5.63
CA VAL A 645 5.93 -2.45 4.99
C VAL A 645 5.10 -3.56 4.34
N PRO A 646 4.83 -3.48 3.02
CA PRO A 646 3.82 -4.31 2.35
C PRO A 646 4.22 -5.76 2.08
N SER A 647 5.41 -6.23 2.49
CA SER A 647 6.00 -7.47 1.97
C SER A 647 5.95 -8.70 2.87
N ALA A 648 5.60 -8.59 4.15
CA ALA A 648 5.53 -9.74 5.06
C ALA A 648 4.14 -9.90 5.66
N ARG A 649 3.58 -11.10 5.53
CA ARG A 649 2.32 -11.47 6.18
C ARG A 649 2.44 -11.34 7.69
N SER A 650 3.51 -11.84 8.30
CA SER A 650 3.74 -11.70 9.73
C SER A 650 3.83 -10.24 10.19
N TYR A 651 4.36 -9.34 9.35
CA TYR A 651 4.46 -7.91 9.65
C TYR A 651 3.09 -7.24 9.59
N GLN A 652 2.32 -7.55 8.54
CA GLN A 652 0.96 -7.03 8.38
C GLN A 652 0.00 -7.56 9.43
N ASN A 653 0.09 -8.84 9.78
CA ASN A 653 -0.87 -9.47 10.68
C ASN A 653 -0.56 -9.15 12.14
N SER A 654 0.68 -8.73 12.47
CA SER A 654 1.07 -8.45 13.84
C SER A 654 0.28 -7.30 14.46
N VAL A 655 -0.04 -7.45 15.75
CA VAL A 655 -0.67 -6.42 16.58
C VAL A 655 0.35 -5.97 17.62
N PHE A 656 0.67 -4.68 17.61
CA PHE A 656 1.77 -4.08 18.38
C PHE A 656 3.15 -4.69 18.15
N GLY A 657 3.29 -5.72 17.30
CA GLY A 657 4.54 -6.43 17.02
C GLY A 657 4.58 -7.85 17.42
N GLN A 658 3.52 -8.31 18.04
CA GLN A 658 3.40 -9.68 18.46
C GLN A 658 2.88 -10.56 17.34
N LEU A 659 3.17 -11.85 17.47
CA LEU A 659 2.69 -12.87 16.56
C LEU A 659 1.16 -12.93 16.60
N VAL A 660 0.54 -12.82 15.42
CA VAL A 660 -0.87 -13.11 15.16
C VAL A 660 -0.89 -14.22 14.11
N ILE A 661 -1.54 -15.32 14.43
CA ILE A 661 -1.57 -16.53 13.59
C ILE A 661 -2.61 -16.38 12.48
N SER A 662 -3.75 -15.74 12.76
CA SER A 662 -4.76 -15.43 11.73
C SER A 662 -4.28 -14.35 10.76
N GLU A 663 -5.09 -14.08 9.73
CA GLU A 663 -4.89 -12.88 8.91
C GLU A 663 -5.09 -11.57 9.67
N ARG A 664 -5.99 -11.57 10.67
CA ARG A 664 -6.39 -10.37 11.39
C ARG A 664 -6.90 -10.72 12.78
N ALA A 665 -6.37 -10.04 13.79
CA ALA A 665 -7.00 -10.01 15.09
C ALA A 665 -8.25 -9.09 15.08
N ILE A 666 -9.18 -9.37 15.99
CA ILE A 666 -10.37 -8.56 16.24
C ILE A 666 -10.38 -8.08 17.68
N TYR A 667 -11.12 -7.01 17.95
CA TYR A 667 -11.27 -6.45 19.28
C TYR A 667 -12.68 -5.88 19.50
N THR A 668 -13.12 -5.86 20.75
CA THR A 668 -14.33 -5.18 21.22
C THR A 668 -14.13 -4.62 22.63
N ASP A 669 -14.71 -3.44 22.90
CA ASP A 669 -14.87 -2.82 24.23
C ASP A 669 -16.30 -2.94 24.75
N LYS A 670 -17.12 -3.77 24.11
CA LYS A 670 -18.52 -3.96 24.50
C LYS A 670 -18.73 -5.38 24.92
N SER A 671 -19.70 -5.60 25.81
CA SER A 671 -20.21 -6.93 26.05
C SER A 671 -21.00 -7.34 24.80
N THR A 672 -20.42 -8.23 24.02
CA THR A 672 -21.00 -8.68 22.77
C THR A 672 -20.68 -10.15 22.54
N MET A 673 -21.46 -10.74 21.64
CA MET A 673 -21.36 -12.13 21.26
C MET A 673 -20.60 -12.24 19.93
N LEU A 674 -19.76 -13.27 19.78
CA LEU A 674 -19.23 -13.74 18.50
C LEU A 674 -19.70 -15.17 18.28
N THR A 675 -20.29 -15.45 17.12
CA THR A 675 -20.84 -16.78 16.80
C THR A 675 -20.07 -17.38 15.62
N ILE A 676 -19.43 -18.52 15.85
CA ILE A 676 -18.56 -19.21 14.90
C ILE A 676 -19.18 -20.57 14.57
N PRO A 677 -19.80 -20.74 13.38
CA PRO A 677 -20.25 -22.05 12.93
C PRO A 677 -19.06 -22.94 12.58
N PHE A 678 -19.11 -24.20 12.99
CA PHE A 678 -18.12 -25.22 12.64
C PHE A 678 -18.78 -26.59 12.47
N SER A 679 -18.07 -27.54 11.85
CA SER A 679 -18.58 -28.89 11.61
C SER A 679 -17.66 -29.95 12.22
N ILE A 680 -18.27 -30.94 12.84
CA ILE A 680 -17.62 -32.12 13.40
C ILE A 680 -17.93 -33.32 12.52
N ASN A 681 -16.88 -33.99 12.04
CA ASN A 681 -17.01 -35.15 11.15
C ASN A 681 -17.19 -36.46 11.91
N ASP A 682 -16.58 -36.55 13.08
CA ASP A 682 -16.48 -37.75 13.90
C ASP A 682 -16.94 -37.44 15.32
N VAL A 683 -17.86 -38.26 15.82
CA VAL A 683 -18.31 -38.19 17.22
C VAL A 683 -17.10 -38.43 18.13
N GLY A 684 -16.88 -37.57 19.10
CA GLY A 684 -15.72 -37.73 19.98
C GLY A 684 -15.58 -36.62 21.02
N SER A 685 -14.49 -36.71 21.78
CA SER A 685 -14.11 -35.71 22.78
C SER A 685 -13.26 -34.61 22.14
N TYR A 686 -13.61 -33.36 22.40
CA TYR A 686 -12.96 -32.16 21.85
C TYR A 686 -12.59 -31.18 22.95
N ASP A 687 -11.48 -30.47 22.75
CA ASP A 687 -11.05 -29.33 23.55
C ASP A 687 -11.31 -28.03 22.78
N VAL A 688 -11.66 -26.97 23.50
CA VAL A 688 -11.81 -25.63 22.95
C VAL A 688 -10.68 -24.73 23.47
N TRP A 689 -9.99 -24.08 22.55
CA TRP A 689 -8.89 -23.18 22.83
C TRP A 689 -9.12 -21.82 22.18
N ILE A 690 -8.76 -20.75 22.87
CA ILE A 690 -8.87 -19.39 22.36
C ILE A 690 -7.49 -18.75 22.42
N ARG A 691 -7.02 -18.23 21.28
CA ARG A 691 -5.83 -17.39 21.20
C ARG A 691 -6.24 -15.93 21.31
N ALA A 692 -5.90 -15.30 22.42
CA ALA A 692 -6.28 -13.92 22.69
C ALA A 692 -5.25 -13.20 23.57
N ARG A 693 -5.35 -11.87 23.58
CA ARG A 693 -4.53 -10.96 24.38
C ARG A 693 -5.42 -10.06 25.23
N ASN A 694 -5.10 -9.94 26.51
CA ASN A 694 -5.70 -8.95 27.41
C ASN A 694 -4.91 -7.64 27.29
N ASP A 695 -5.54 -6.57 26.80
CA ASP A 695 -4.88 -5.26 26.76
C ASP A 695 -5.89 -4.12 26.75
N VAL A 696 -5.42 -2.93 27.12
CA VAL A 696 -6.22 -1.71 27.02
C VAL A 696 -6.18 -1.19 25.58
N PRO A 697 -7.31 -0.82 24.97
CA PRO A 697 -7.33 -0.31 23.61
C PRO A 697 -6.57 1.00 23.59
N ILE A 698 -5.54 1.07 22.75
CA ILE A 698 -4.87 2.31 22.49
C ILE A 698 -5.73 3.12 21.52
N ASP A 699 -6.56 4.03 22.05
CA ASP A 699 -7.31 4.99 21.23
C ASP A 699 -6.41 6.15 20.81
N TRP A 700 -5.63 5.91 19.75
CA TRP A 700 -4.74 6.92 19.16
C TRP A 700 -5.47 8.20 18.71
N SER A 701 -6.79 8.15 18.50
CA SER A 701 -7.56 9.32 18.06
C SER A 701 -7.74 10.38 19.15
N ARG A 702 -7.55 10.01 20.43
CA ARG A 702 -7.77 10.91 21.57
C ARG A 702 -6.55 11.74 21.96
N GLY A 703 -5.37 11.49 21.38
CA GLY A 703 -4.16 12.28 21.64
C GLY A 703 -3.74 12.34 23.12
N SER A 704 -4.33 11.50 23.99
CA SER A 704 -4.05 11.50 25.41
C SER A 704 -2.94 10.50 25.72
N ASN A 705 -1.77 10.98 26.13
CA ASN A 705 -0.62 10.21 26.61
C ASN A 705 -0.89 9.39 27.90
N THR A 706 -2.14 9.15 28.28
CA THR A 706 -2.46 8.41 29.51
C THR A 706 -2.41 6.91 29.23
N PHE A 707 -1.21 6.35 29.16
CA PHE A 707 -0.91 4.90 29.10
C PHE A 707 -1.10 4.19 30.47
N ASN A 708 -1.78 4.83 31.43
CA ASN A 708 -1.68 4.49 32.85
C ASN A 708 -2.64 3.40 33.36
N THR A 709 -3.43 2.74 32.50
CA THR A 709 -4.39 1.72 32.95
C THR A 709 -3.97 0.32 32.50
N PHE A 710 -3.85 -0.60 33.46
CA PHE A 710 -3.61 -2.03 33.20
C PHE A 710 -4.84 -2.73 32.64
N PRO A 711 -4.66 -3.87 31.97
CA PRO A 711 -5.74 -4.78 31.64
C PRO A 711 -6.63 -5.08 32.85
N ALA A 712 -7.93 -5.25 32.60
CA ALA A 712 -8.88 -5.59 33.66
C ALA A 712 -8.57 -6.98 34.22
N LYS A 713 -8.42 -7.09 35.55
CA LYS A 713 -8.16 -8.37 36.26
C LYS A 713 -9.19 -9.46 35.97
N ASN A 714 -10.42 -9.08 35.61
CA ASN A 714 -11.52 -9.99 35.38
C ASN A 714 -11.90 -10.06 33.90
N ASN A 715 -10.93 -10.05 32.97
CA ASN A 715 -11.25 -10.18 31.55
C ASN A 715 -11.50 -11.65 31.21
N VAL A 716 -12.78 -12.00 31.04
CA VAL A 716 -13.24 -13.38 30.84
C VAL A 716 -14.08 -13.45 29.57
N ILE A 717 -13.84 -14.48 28.76
CA ILE A 717 -14.71 -14.85 27.65
C ILE A 717 -15.50 -16.09 28.08
N SER A 718 -16.81 -15.94 28.22
CA SER A 718 -17.70 -17.08 28.41
C SER A 718 -17.94 -17.79 27.08
N VAL A 719 -17.86 -19.11 27.10
CA VAL A 719 -17.91 -19.93 25.88
C VAL A 719 -19.06 -20.92 25.97
N SER A 720 -19.85 -20.98 24.91
CA SER A 720 -20.93 -21.96 24.75
C SER A 720 -20.84 -22.65 23.40
N ILE A 721 -21.31 -23.90 23.31
CA ILE A 721 -21.51 -24.62 22.04
C ILE A 721 -22.98 -25.02 21.98
N ASP A 722 -23.68 -24.65 20.91
CA ASP A 722 -25.12 -24.93 20.74
C ASP A 722 -25.95 -24.52 21.96
N GLU A 723 -25.71 -23.30 22.45
CA GLU A 723 -26.33 -22.71 23.65
C GLU A 723 -25.92 -23.36 24.98
N LEU A 724 -25.27 -24.52 24.97
CA LEU A 724 -24.73 -25.15 26.17
C LEU A 724 -23.45 -24.42 26.61
N ARG A 725 -23.47 -23.81 27.79
CA ARG A 725 -22.27 -23.21 28.38
C ARG A 725 -21.22 -24.27 28.70
N ILE A 726 -20.03 -24.08 28.16
CA ILE A 726 -18.90 -24.99 28.26
C ILE A 726 -17.95 -24.59 29.38
N GLY A 727 -17.70 -23.29 29.52
CA GLY A 727 -16.71 -22.77 30.45
C GLY A 727 -16.38 -21.32 30.17
N ASP A 728 -15.31 -20.86 30.81
CA ASP A 728 -14.84 -19.48 30.76
C ASP A 728 -13.34 -19.50 30.50
N ALA A 729 -12.88 -18.78 29.48
CA ALA A 729 -11.46 -18.52 29.30
C ALA A 729 -11.08 -17.25 30.08
N ASN A 730 -10.23 -17.39 31.09
CA ASN A 730 -9.78 -16.28 31.93
C ASN A 730 -8.46 -15.70 31.40
N PHE A 731 -8.48 -14.42 31.01
CA PHE A 731 -7.34 -13.70 30.48
C PHE A 731 -6.76 -12.70 31.50
N GLY A 732 -7.24 -12.68 32.75
CA GLY A 732 -6.85 -11.72 33.78
C GLY A 732 -5.35 -11.68 34.08
N GLU A 733 -4.66 -12.80 33.90
CA GLU A 733 -3.22 -12.96 34.16
C GLU A 733 -2.40 -13.16 32.88
N VAL A 734 -2.98 -12.90 31.71
CA VAL A 734 -2.34 -13.20 30.42
C VAL A 734 -1.87 -11.93 29.75
N GLY A 735 -0.54 -11.75 29.70
CA GLY A 735 0.10 -10.79 28.80
C GLY A 735 0.34 -11.39 27.41
N GLY A 736 0.29 -10.53 26.39
CA GLY A 736 0.49 -10.90 25.00
C GLY A 736 -0.59 -11.85 24.45
N PHE A 737 -0.41 -12.32 23.22
CA PHE A 737 -1.31 -13.33 22.66
C PHE A 737 -0.92 -14.72 23.15
N LYS A 738 -1.86 -15.41 23.80
CA LYS A 738 -1.69 -16.79 24.27
C LYS A 738 -2.88 -17.66 23.97
N TRP A 739 -2.61 -18.95 23.81
CA TRP A 739 -3.63 -19.99 23.78
C TRP A 739 -4.10 -20.32 25.19
N ILE A 740 -5.39 -20.14 25.44
CA ILE A 740 -6.04 -20.49 26.69
C ILE A 740 -7.06 -21.59 26.43
N LYS A 741 -6.97 -22.67 27.20
CA LYS A 741 -8.00 -23.71 27.23
C LYS A 741 -9.23 -23.20 27.96
N VAL A 742 -10.40 -23.34 27.36
CA VAL A 742 -11.68 -22.80 27.91
C VAL A 742 -12.14 -23.54 29.17
N ASN A 743 -11.84 -24.84 29.27
CA ASN A 743 -12.17 -25.70 30.40
C ASN A 743 -11.23 -26.91 30.39
N ASP A 744 -10.92 -27.46 31.56
CA ASP A 744 -10.17 -28.70 31.71
C ASP A 744 -10.95 -29.94 31.23
N LYS A 745 -12.29 -29.85 31.22
CA LYS A 745 -13.17 -30.93 30.76
C LYS A 745 -13.29 -30.96 29.24
N THR A 746 -13.03 -32.12 28.65
CA THR A 746 -13.28 -32.39 27.23
C THR A 746 -14.79 -32.46 26.95
N LEU A 747 -15.19 -32.04 25.75
CA LEU A 747 -16.59 -32.01 25.32
C LEU A 747 -16.89 -33.13 24.35
N THR A 748 -17.96 -33.90 24.61
CA THR A 748 -18.42 -34.88 23.63
C THR A 748 -19.30 -34.18 22.61
N LEU A 749 -18.82 -34.05 21.38
CA LEU A 749 -19.57 -33.46 20.28
C LEU A 749 -20.05 -34.57 19.35
N SER A 750 -21.31 -34.46 18.91
CA SER A 750 -21.88 -35.34 17.90
C SER A 750 -21.37 -34.96 16.51
N LYS A 751 -21.59 -35.83 15.52
CA LYS A 751 -21.34 -35.47 14.12
C LYS A 751 -22.40 -34.48 13.66
N GLY A 752 -21.99 -33.36 13.09
CA GLY A 752 -22.90 -32.34 12.61
C GLY A 752 -22.31 -30.95 12.54
N THR A 753 -23.17 -29.96 12.33
CA THR A 753 -22.82 -28.55 12.42
C THR A 753 -23.17 -28.04 13.80
N HIS A 754 -22.22 -27.33 14.40
CA HIS A 754 -22.30 -26.75 15.72
C HIS A 754 -22.04 -25.25 15.66
N SER A 755 -22.43 -24.54 16.70
CA SER A 755 -22.24 -23.10 16.83
C SER A 755 -21.46 -22.78 18.10
N LEU A 756 -20.23 -22.29 17.94
CA LEU A 756 -19.41 -21.81 19.05
C LEU A 756 -19.73 -20.34 19.32
N ILE A 757 -20.08 -20.03 20.56
CA ILE A 757 -20.50 -18.71 21.02
C ILE A 757 -19.48 -18.19 22.02
N LEU A 758 -18.86 -17.05 21.72
CA LEU A 758 -17.98 -16.31 22.63
C LEU A 758 -18.71 -15.08 23.14
N LEU A 759 -18.85 -14.93 24.46
CA LEU A 759 -19.47 -13.77 25.10
C LEU A 759 -18.42 -13.00 25.90
N THR A 760 -18.15 -11.77 25.50
CA THR A 760 -17.24 -10.86 26.23
C THR A 760 -17.98 -10.12 27.33
N ASN A 761 -17.27 -9.75 28.39
CA ASN A 761 -17.86 -9.04 29.54
C ASN A 761 -17.78 -7.51 29.44
N GLY A 762 -17.47 -6.97 28.27
CA GLY A 762 -17.31 -5.52 28.06
C GLY A 762 -15.92 -4.97 28.33
N ASN A 763 -14.99 -5.80 28.80
CA ASN A 763 -13.59 -5.40 28.82
C ASN A 763 -12.95 -5.59 27.43
N PRO A 764 -12.07 -4.66 27.05
CA PRO A 764 -11.20 -4.78 25.89
C PRO A 764 -10.48 -6.12 25.80
N ILE A 765 -10.75 -6.90 24.75
CA ILE A 765 -10.02 -8.14 24.47
C ILE A 765 -9.71 -8.25 22.98
N TYR A 766 -8.48 -8.67 22.68
CA TYR A 766 -8.04 -8.95 21.33
C TYR A 766 -8.13 -10.45 21.09
N ILE A 767 -8.90 -10.88 20.10
CA ILE A 767 -9.03 -12.29 19.71
C ILE A 767 -8.38 -12.50 18.35
N ASP A 768 -7.45 -13.43 18.29
CA ASP A 768 -6.76 -13.83 17.06
C ASP A 768 -7.46 -15.02 16.42
N MET A 769 -7.50 -16.14 17.15
CA MET A 769 -7.94 -17.42 16.62
C MET A 769 -8.64 -18.25 17.68
N VAL A 770 -9.51 -19.15 17.23
CA VAL A 770 -10.20 -20.12 18.07
C VAL A 770 -9.96 -21.51 17.49
N ALA A 771 -9.79 -22.51 18.34
CA ALA A 771 -9.60 -23.88 17.91
C ALA A 771 -10.55 -24.83 18.64
N VAL A 772 -11.16 -25.74 17.88
CA VAL A 772 -11.97 -26.86 18.41
C VAL A 772 -11.33 -28.14 17.91
N ILE A 773 -10.53 -28.78 18.76
CA ILE A 773 -9.62 -29.87 18.38
C ILE A 773 -9.99 -31.17 19.11
N PRO A 774 -9.78 -32.35 18.51
CA PRO A 774 -9.91 -33.62 19.24
C PRO A 774 -9.04 -33.63 20.49
N ALA A 775 -9.57 -34.19 21.59
CA ALA A 775 -8.86 -34.31 22.85
C ALA A 775 -7.55 -35.10 22.67
N GLY A 776 -6.46 -34.61 23.26
CA GLY A 776 -5.11 -35.20 23.17
C GLY A 776 -4.35 -34.91 21.87
N LEU A 777 -4.98 -34.32 20.85
CA LEU A 777 -4.27 -33.94 19.61
C LEU A 777 -3.20 -32.88 19.87
N ILE A 778 -3.47 -31.91 20.75
CA ILE A 778 -2.50 -30.87 21.08
C ILE A 778 -1.28 -31.44 21.81
N ASP A 779 -1.47 -32.37 22.74
CA ASP A 779 -0.37 -33.02 23.46
C ASP A 779 0.54 -33.81 22.51
N LEU A 780 -0.06 -34.48 21.52
CA LEU A 780 0.67 -35.15 20.44
C LEU A 780 1.49 -34.15 19.61
N GLU A 781 0.90 -33.02 19.21
CA GLU A 781 1.62 -32.01 18.42
C GLU A 781 2.68 -31.25 19.23
N ILE A 782 2.51 -31.07 20.54
CA ILE A 782 3.57 -30.57 21.44
C ILE A 782 4.73 -31.56 21.43
N LYS A 783 4.48 -32.85 21.66
CA LYS A 783 5.52 -33.89 21.63
C LYS A 783 6.24 -33.94 20.30
N ASN A 784 5.51 -33.87 19.19
CA ASN A 784 6.07 -33.82 17.85
C ASN A 784 6.93 -32.56 17.68
N SER A 785 6.44 -31.39 18.07
CA SER A 785 7.16 -30.13 17.96
C SER A 785 8.47 -30.14 18.75
N ILE A 786 8.45 -30.64 19.99
CA ILE A 786 9.65 -30.80 20.84
C ILE A 786 10.68 -31.69 20.15
N ALA A 787 10.27 -32.82 19.57
CA ALA A 787 11.18 -33.73 18.87
C ALA A 787 11.92 -33.02 17.72
N HIS A 788 11.22 -32.19 16.94
CA HIS A 788 11.80 -31.48 15.79
C HIS A 788 12.76 -30.35 16.19
N ILE A 789 12.56 -29.72 17.34
CA ILE A 789 13.37 -28.57 17.81
C ILE A 789 14.43 -28.97 18.84
N SER A 790 14.53 -30.26 19.17
CA SER A 790 15.41 -30.78 20.24
C SER A 790 16.89 -30.48 20.01
N ASN A 791 17.32 -30.42 18.75
CA ASN A 791 18.70 -30.11 18.34
C ASN A 791 19.01 -28.61 18.27
N LEU A 792 18.00 -27.75 18.38
CA LEU A 792 18.16 -26.29 18.37
C LEU A 792 18.41 -25.79 19.80
N TYR A 793 19.20 -24.74 19.92
CA TYR A 793 19.22 -23.97 21.16
C TYR A 793 17.94 -23.15 21.28
N HIS A 794 17.40 -23.03 22.49
CA HIS A 794 16.20 -22.26 22.77
C HIS A 794 16.54 -20.97 23.52
N VAL A 795 15.92 -19.87 23.10
CA VAL A 795 15.89 -18.61 23.84
C VAL A 795 14.45 -18.12 23.94
N TYR A 796 14.01 -17.77 25.13
CA TYR A 796 12.73 -17.12 25.37
C TYR A 796 12.97 -15.64 25.61
N LEU A 797 12.34 -14.78 24.84
CA LEU A 797 12.42 -13.33 24.90
C LEU A 797 11.07 -12.79 25.37
N LEU A 798 11.02 -12.20 26.55
CA LEU A 798 9.79 -11.86 27.26
C LEU A 798 9.74 -10.36 27.55
N GLU A 799 8.93 -9.62 26.81
CA GLU A 799 8.79 -8.17 27.02
C GLU A 799 7.89 -7.88 28.23
N PHE A 800 8.38 -7.20 29.26
CA PHE A 800 7.60 -6.98 30.49
C PHE A 800 6.32 -6.20 30.25
N SER A 801 6.41 -5.16 29.41
CA SER A 801 5.27 -4.30 29.12
C SER A 801 4.16 -5.02 28.34
N ASN A 802 4.49 -6.10 27.66
CA ASN A 802 3.61 -6.84 26.76
C ASN A 802 3.17 -8.19 27.33
N TYR A 803 4.08 -8.92 27.97
CA TYR A 803 3.97 -10.34 28.31
C TYR A 803 3.61 -10.60 29.77
N PHE A 804 3.87 -9.66 30.68
CA PHE A 804 3.59 -9.84 32.11
C PHE A 804 2.32 -9.13 32.53
N ALA A 805 1.50 -9.81 33.33
CA ALA A 805 0.36 -9.24 34.03
C ALA A 805 0.66 -9.14 35.53
N GLY A 806 0.13 -8.12 36.20
CA GLY A 806 0.26 -8.05 37.66
C GLY A 806 -0.27 -6.81 38.33
N GLU A 807 -0.24 -6.83 39.65
CA GLU A 807 -0.82 -5.81 40.52
C GLU A 807 0.14 -4.66 40.80
N ASN A 808 -0.41 -3.46 40.94
CA ASN A 808 0.33 -2.24 41.30
C ASN A 808 1.48 -1.86 40.35
N ALA A 809 1.63 -2.49 39.20
CA ALA A 809 2.58 -2.06 38.17
C ALA A 809 2.05 -0.82 37.42
N ILE A 810 2.94 -0.05 36.79
CA ILE A 810 2.63 1.05 35.87
C ILE A 810 3.29 0.77 34.54
N ARG A 811 2.54 0.67 33.43
CA ARG A 811 3.11 0.70 32.09
C ARG A 811 3.51 2.15 31.82
N GLN A 812 4.79 2.39 31.61
CA GLN A 812 5.32 3.72 31.32
C GLN A 812 5.55 3.82 29.82
N GLY A 813 4.83 4.75 29.18
CA GLY A 813 5.02 5.12 27.78
C GLY A 813 6.05 6.23 27.58
N ASP A 814 6.63 6.75 28.67
CA ASP A 814 7.65 7.80 28.58
C ASP A 814 8.88 7.28 27.84
N ILE A 815 9.38 8.09 26.91
CA ILE A 815 10.60 7.82 26.15
C ILE A 815 11.80 8.02 27.08
N VAL A 816 12.05 7.04 27.96
CA VAL A 816 13.41 6.84 28.44
C VAL A 816 14.17 6.29 27.23
N PRO A 817 15.25 6.95 26.77
CA PRO A 817 16.03 6.42 25.66
C PRO A 817 16.40 4.95 25.89
N TYR A 818 16.38 4.14 24.83
CA TYR A 818 16.82 2.74 24.82
C TYR A 818 15.84 1.68 25.36
N THR A 819 14.52 1.88 25.33
CA THR A 819 13.51 0.81 25.57
C THR A 819 13.40 -0.16 24.39
N SER A 820 13.11 -1.44 24.65
CA SER A 820 13.02 -2.46 23.59
C SER A 820 11.89 -2.21 22.57
N ASP A 821 10.76 -1.66 23.05
CA ASP A 821 9.63 -1.20 22.23
C ASP A 821 9.25 0.23 22.60
N ALA A 822 9.33 1.15 21.63
CA ALA A 822 8.97 2.56 21.82
C ALA A 822 7.46 2.78 21.96
N ARG A 823 6.62 1.84 21.52
CA ARG A 823 5.15 1.98 21.53
C ARG A 823 4.52 1.48 22.82
N VAL A 824 5.00 0.33 23.33
CA VAL A 824 4.46 -0.28 24.54
C VAL A 824 5.25 0.18 25.78
N GLY A 825 6.51 0.60 25.59
CA GLY A 825 7.36 1.10 26.66
C GLY A 825 7.82 -0.02 27.59
N TYR A 826 7.90 0.30 28.88
CA TYR A 826 8.43 -0.59 29.90
C TYR A 826 7.49 -0.67 31.12
N LEU A 827 7.75 -1.60 32.02
CA LEU A 827 6.94 -1.85 33.21
C LEU A 827 7.62 -1.30 34.46
N THR A 828 6.99 -0.37 35.17
CA THR A 828 7.48 0.11 36.47
C THR A 828 6.70 -0.54 37.60
N LEU A 829 7.39 -1.32 38.42
CA LEU A 829 6.85 -1.96 39.61
C LEU A 829 6.90 -0.97 40.78
N LYS A 830 5.76 -0.78 41.46
CA LYS A 830 5.67 -0.03 42.72
C LYS A 830 6.07 -0.92 43.90
N PRO A 831 6.25 -0.37 45.11
CA PRO A 831 6.39 -1.20 46.30
C PRO A 831 5.20 -2.16 46.44
N ASN A 832 5.49 -3.42 46.77
CA ASN A 832 4.55 -4.54 46.86
C ASN A 832 3.86 -4.93 45.53
N SER A 833 4.42 -4.54 44.38
CA SER A 833 3.99 -5.09 43.09
C SER A 833 4.45 -6.54 42.93
N ILE A 834 3.59 -7.35 42.33
CA ILE A 834 3.92 -8.71 41.89
C ILE A 834 3.41 -8.83 40.46
N VAL A 835 4.29 -9.21 39.56
CA VAL A 835 3.96 -9.56 38.18
C VAL A 835 4.41 -10.98 37.94
N SER A 836 3.60 -11.76 37.25
CA SER A 836 3.93 -13.15 36.95
C SER A 836 3.46 -13.52 35.57
N GLN A 837 4.09 -14.55 35.02
CA GLN A 837 3.70 -15.09 33.74
C GLN A 837 4.07 -16.56 33.64
N ARG A 838 3.15 -17.34 33.07
CA ARG A 838 3.38 -18.75 32.75
C ARG A 838 4.19 -18.87 31.46
N LEU A 839 5.15 -19.78 31.47
CA LEU A 839 6.02 -20.07 30.35
C LEU A 839 6.19 -21.59 30.22
N PHE A 840 5.99 -22.12 29.01
CA PHE A 840 6.26 -23.52 28.72
C PHE A 840 7.69 -23.70 28.19
N ILE A 841 8.52 -24.41 28.96
CA ILE A 841 9.88 -24.80 28.59
C ILE A 841 9.81 -26.08 27.74
N ALA A 842 10.34 -26.01 26.52
CA ALA A 842 10.21 -27.10 25.54
C ALA A 842 11.23 -28.22 25.77
N LYS A 843 12.34 -27.94 26.46
CA LYS A 843 13.48 -28.83 26.63
C LYS A 843 14.02 -28.72 28.05
N SER A 844 14.20 -29.84 28.74
CA SER A 844 14.86 -29.81 30.05
C SER A 844 16.33 -29.44 29.88
N GLY A 845 16.87 -28.60 30.75
CA GLY A 845 18.26 -28.19 30.65
C GLY A 845 18.66 -27.10 31.63
N GLU A 846 19.89 -26.65 31.49
CA GLU A 846 20.47 -25.54 32.23
C GLU A 846 20.19 -24.23 31.49
N TYR A 847 19.57 -23.28 32.19
CA TYR A 847 19.17 -21.99 31.68
C TYR A 847 19.76 -20.85 32.51
N VAL A 848 19.97 -19.71 31.87
CA VAL A 848 20.30 -18.44 32.51
C VAL A 848 19.16 -17.46 32.24
N LEU A 849 18.67 -16.82 33.30
CA LEU A 849 17.68 -15.76 33.20
C LEU A 849 18.39 -14.42 33.28
N GLY A 850 18.16 -13.56 32.29
CA GLY A 850 18.61 -12.17 32.29
C GLY A 850 17.43 -11.22 32.39
N LEU A 851 17.57 -10.17 33.21
CA LEU A 851 16.59 -9.09 33.36
C LEU A 851 17.22 -7.78 32.92
N ARG A 852 16.52 -7.05 32.05
CA ARG A 852 16.88 -5.70 31.63
C ARG A 852 16.09 -4.68 32.45
N LEU A 853 16.82 -3.91 33.26
CA LEU A 853 16.25 -2.98 34.22
C LEU A 853 16.92 -1.61 34.15
N LEU A 854 16.14 -0.58 34.45
CA LEU A 854 16.60 0.80 34.54
C LEU A 854 17.08 1.04 35.96
N GLN A 855 18.37 1.34 36.12
CA GLN A 855 18.91 1.66 37.43
C GLN A 855 18.53 3.10 37.81
N ARG A 856 17.89 3.29 38.98
CA ARG A 856 17.36 4.59 39.42
C ARG A 856 17.74 4.92 40.86
N PRO A 857 17.78 6.22 41.24
CA PRO A 857 17.97 6.64 42.62
C PRO A 857 16.86 6.15 43.56
N ASP A 858 15.64 6.00 43.05
CA ASP A 858 14.48 5.49 43.79
C ASP A 858 14.25 3.99 43.60
N GLY A 859 15.20 3.28 42.97
CA GLY A 859 15.14 1.85 42.77
C GLY A 859 15.28 1.06 44.07
N GLY A 860 14.77 -0.17 44.04
CA GLY A 860 14.50 -0.92 45.26
C GLY A 860 14.99 -2.35 45.23
N ILE A 861 14.36 -3.23 46.01
CA ILE A 861 14.72 -4.66 46.07
C ILE A 861 13.74 -5.44 45.19
N LEU A 862 14.26 -6.03 44.11
CA LEU A 862 13.53 -7.00 43.30
C LEU A 862 13.83 -8.41 43.76
N ASN A 863 12.78 -9.23 43.84
CA ASN A 863 12.90 -10.67 43.93
C ASN A 863 12.38 -11.31 42.65
N LEU A 864 13.15 -12.24 42.14
CA LEU A 864 12.78 -13.07 40.99
C LEU A 864 12.63 -14.50 41.47
N LYS A 865 11.46 -15.08 41.22
CA LYS A 865 11.20 -16.48 41.46
C LYS A 865 10.87 -17.20 40.16
N ILE A 866 11.30 -18.44 40.08
CA ILE A 866 10.75 -19.40 39.13
C ILE A 866 10.11 -20.50 39.94
N ASP A 867 8.83 -20.70 39.69
CA ASP A 867 7.92 -21.49 40.51
C ASP A 867 7.99 -21.01 41.98
N ASN A 868 8.37 -21.88 42.90
CA ASN A 868 8.47 -21.57 44.33
C ASN A 868 9.90 -21.22 44.77
N ALA A 869 10.88 -21.22 43.85
CA ALA A 869 12.29 -20.98 44.17
C ALA A 869 12.70 -19.54 43.87
N THR A 870 13.21 -18.83 44.87
CA THR A 870 13.84 -17.51 44.67
C THR A 870 15.21 -17.68 44.03
N ILE A 871 15.36 -17.15 42.82
CA ILE A 871 16.58 -17.29 42.01
C ILE A 871 17.48 -16.06 42.15
N LEU A 872 16.89 -14.88 42.38
CA LEU A 872 17.64 -13.63 42.55
C LEU A 872 16.92 -12.69 43.52
N THR A 873 17.69 -12.10 44.42
CA THR A 873 17.31 -10.91 45.20
C THR A 873 18.37 -9.85 44.97
N THR A 874 18.00 -8.73 44.35
CA THR A 874 18.96 -7.68 43.99
C THR A 874 18.47 -6.30 44.42
N LEU A 875 19.38 -5.49 44.98
CA LEU A 875 19.16 -4.08 45.24
C LEU A 875 19.54 -3.28 43.98
N ILE A 876 18.61 -2.45 43.50
CA ILE A 876 18.78 -1.67 42.27
C ILE A 876 18.83 -0.20 42.66
N HIS A 877 19.95 0.22 43.23
CA HIS A 877 20.15 1.62 43.59
C HIS A 877 21.38 2.16 42.87
N ASP A 878 21.16 2.96 41.83
CA ASP A 878 22.23 3.69 41.11
C ASP A 878 21.66 4.99 40.53
N ASN A 879 22.46 6.04 40.49
CA ASN A 879 22.05 7.38 40.04
C ASN A 879 22.22 7.61 38.53
N ASN A 880 22.55 6.57 37.77
CA ASN A 880 22.93 6.69 36.37
C ASN A 880 21.76 6.70 35.37
N ASN A 881 20.54 6.29 35.76
CA ASN A 881 19.37 6.21 34.87
C ASN A 881 19.66 5.46 33.56
N LYS A 882 20.41 4.35 33.65
CA LYS A 882 20.81 3.52 32.50
C LYS A 882 20.16 2.15 32.56
N TRP A 883 19.80 1.63 31.38
CA TRP A 883 19.38 0.25 31.22
C TRP A 883 20.58 -0.68 31.36
N THR A 884 20.46 -1.69 32.22
CA THR A 884 21.49 -2.68 32.48
C THR A 884 20.89 -4.08 32.48
N TRP A 885 21.69 -5.06 32.09
CA TRP A 885 21.35 -6.48 32.19
C TRP A 885 21.87 -7.02 33.52
N ILE A 886 21.00 -7.69 34.27
CA ILE A 886 21.38 -8.49 35.43
C ILE A 886 21.08 -9.94 35.11
N ASN A 887 22.08 -10.80 35.25
CA ASN A 887 21.98 -12.23 34.97
C ASN A 887 21.91 -13.01 36.28
N THR A 888 21.08 -14.04 36.32
CA THR A 888 21.06 -15.00 37.41
C THR A 888 22.22 -15.99 37.30
N SER A 889 22.42 -16.78 38.34
CA SER A 889 23.13 -18.06 38.19
C SER A 889 22.36 -19.00 37.24
N THR A 890 23.05 -19.99 36.72
CA THR A 890 22.43 -21.09 35.98
C THR A 890 21.40 -21.81 36.84
N ILE A 891 20.26 -22.15 36.26
CA ILE A 891 19.16 -22.89 36.87
C ILE A 891 18.79 -24.08 35.99
N PHE A 892 18.47 -25.22 36.60
CA PHE A 892 17.95 -26.35 35.87
C PHE A 892 16.42 -26.27 35.80
N LEU A 893 15.86 -26.31 34.60
CA LEU A 893 14.42 -26.32 34.37
C LEU A 893 14.04 -27.61 33.65
N ASN A 894 12.89 -28.17 34.02
CA ASN A 894 12.33 -29.33 33.34
C ASN A 894 11.55 -28.85 32.10
N ALA A 895 11.38 -29.71 31.11
CA ALA A 895 10.38 -29.47 30.07
C ALA A 895 8.98 -29.48 30.71
N GLY A 896 8.19 -28.45 30.45
CA GLY A 896 6.89 -28.26 31.08
C GLY A 896 6.55 -26.79 31.35
N GLU A 897 5.42 -26.56 32.01
CA GLU A 897 4.97 -25.23 32.41
C GLU A 897 5.68 -24.77 33.69
N HIS A 898 6.18 -23.55 33.67
CA HIS A 898 6.83 -22.87 34.78
C HIS A 898 6.23 -21.49 34.99
N ILE A 899 6.28 -20.97 36.22
CA ILE A 899 5.80 -19.62 36.55
C ILE A 899 7.01 -18.73 36.83
N ILE A 900 7.18 -17.66 36.04
CA ILE A 900 8.17 -16.62 36.33
C ILE A 900 7.46 -15.51 37.10
N GLU A 901 7.88 -15.26 38.34
CA GLU A 901 7.34 -14.20 39.20
C GLU A 901 8.42 -13.16 39.50
N VAL A 902 8.09 -11.89 39.29
CA VAL A 902 8.90 -10.76 39.73
C VAL A 902 8.11 -9.96 40.75
N SER A 903 8.62 -9.89 41.97
CA SER A 903 8.06 -9.06 43.03
C SER A 903 8.98 -7.91 43.39
N ASN A 904 8.38 -6.78 43.71
CA ASN A 904 9.09 -5.58 44.11
C ASN A 904 8.78 -5.27 45.58
N ASN A 905 9.73 -5.49 46.48
CA ASN A 905 9.49 -5.33 47.92
C ASN A 905 9.50 -3.86 48.36
N TYR A 906 10.34 -3.03 47.75
CA TYR A 906 10.56 -1.63 48.12
C TYR A 906 10.94 -0.81 46.88
N GLY A 907 10.83 0.51 46.91
CA GLY A 907 11.25 1.40 45.81
C GLY A 907 10.47 1.23 44.51
N TYR A 908 10.97 1.85 43.43
CA TYR A 908 10.40 1.81 42.09
C TYR A 908 11.37 1.15 41.11
N ASN A 909 10.99 0.01 40.56
CA ASN A 909 11.85 -0.75 39.68
C ASN A 909 11.25 -0.84 38.28
N SER A 910 12.00 -0.38 37.28
CA SER A 910 11.55 -0.34 35.88
C SER A 910 12.20 -1.46 35.08
N LEU A 911 11.37 -2.30 34.46
CA LEU A 911 11.71 -3.53 33.75
C LEU A 911 11.28 -3.43 32.28
N ASP A 912 12.18 -3.76 31.36
CA ASP A 912 11.93 -3.68 29.92
C ASP A 912 11.78 -5.08 29.31
N LEU A 913 12.81 -5.90 29.44
CA LEU A 913 12.93 -7.19 28.78
C LEU A 913 13.49 -8.25 29.73
N ALA A 914 13.01 -9.48 29.63
CA ALA A 914 13.68 -10.66 30.18
C ALA A 914 14.09 -11.60 29.05
N TYR A 915 15.17 -12.36 29.26
CA TYR A 915 15.45 -13.55 28.48
C TYR A 915 15.66 -14.77 29.35
N LEU A 916 15.26 -15.92 28.87
CA LEU A 916 15.65 -17.22 29.43
C LEU A 916 16.34 -18.02 28.33
N MET A 917 17.61 -18.36 28.54
CA MET A 917 18.48 -18.87 27.49
C MET A 917 19.24 -20.10 27.98
N GLU A 918 19.39 -21.13 27.15
CA GLU A 918 20.25 -22.29 27.47
C GLU A 918 21.69 -21.82 27.78
N GLU A 919 22.30 -22.31 28.87
CA GLU A 919 23.65 -21.90 29.32
C GLU A 919 24.72 -22.01 28.23
N PRO A 920 24.78 -23.09 27.42
CA PRO A 920 25.78 -23.20 26.37
C PRO A 920 25.69 -22.06 25.34
N LEU A 921 24.49 -21.51 25.14
CA LEU A 921 24.25 -20.39 24.23
C LEU A 921 24.84 -19.09 24.77
N VAL A 922 24.71 -18.84 26.08
CA VAL A 922 25.28 -17.68 26.79
C VAL A 922 26.79 -17.68 26.62
N SER A 923 27.42 -18.83 26.88
CA SER A 923 28.87 -19.00 26.81
C SER A 923 29.41 -18.92 25.38
N CYS A 924 28.69 -19.44 24.38
CA CYS A 924 29.15 -19.46 22.99
C CYS A 924 28.88 -18.16 22.22
N LEU A 925 27.69 -17.57 22.34
CA LEU A 925 27.24 -16.51 21.43
C LEU A 925 27.44 -15.09 21.95
N ILE A 926 27.47 -14.89 23.27
CA ILE A 926 27.69 -13.56 23.85
C ILE A 926 29.19 -13.21 23.82
N PHE A 927 30.09 -14.20 23.94
CA PHE A 927 31.52 -13.95 24.17
C PHE A 927 32.48 -14.28 23.02
N LYS A 928 32.10 -15.09 22.00
CA LYS A 928 33.02 -15.41 20.88
C LYS A 928 32.32 -15.65 19.53
N PRO A 929 32.03 -14.61 18.74
CA PRO A 929 31.75 -14.81 17.33
C PRO A 929 33.06 -15.04 16.55
N SER A 930 33.29 -16.29 16.12
CA SER A 930 34.35 -16.66 15.16
C SER A 930 33.90 -16.61 13.70
N PHE A 931 32.62 -16.27 13.45
CA PHE A 931 32.07 -16.25 12.10
C PHE A 931 32.57 -15.03 11.33
N LYS A 932 33.60 -15.22 10.51
CA LYS A 932 34.12 -14.22 9.58
C LYS A 932 33.90 -14.69 8.15
N PRO A 933 32.64 -14.67 7.66
CA PRO A 933 32.38 -15.06 6.30
C PRO A 933 33.06 -14.07 5.34
N ASN A 934 33.81 -14.60 4.37
CA ASN A 934 34.38 -13.78 3.31
C ASN A 934 33.45 -13.85 2.10
N VAL A 935 32.65 -12.79 1.92
CA VAL A 935 31.78 -12.59 0.77
C VAL A 935 32.37 -11.49 -0.09
N GLN A 936 32.74 -11.83 -1.32
CA GLN A 936 33.19 -10.85 -2.31
C GLN A 936 32.25 -10.93 -3.51
N TYR A 937 31.68 -9.80 -3.93
CA TYR A 937 30.75 -9.75 -5.04
C TYR A 937 30.93 -8.47 -5.86
N ASN A 938 30.51 -8.53 -7.12
CA ASN A 938 30.41 -7.39 -8.01
C ASN A 938 29.07 -7.45 -8.75
N GLU A 939 28.44 -6.30 -8.95
CA GLU A 939 27.29 -6.17 -9.85
C GLU A 939 27.81 -6.23 -11.30
N VAL A 940 27.59 -7.35 -12.00
CA VAL A 940 28.07 -7.54 -13.39
C VAL A 940 27.09 -6.99 -14.42
N LYS A 941 25.82 -6.87 -14.03
CA LYS A 941 24.72 -6.24 -14.77
C LYS A 941 23.70 -5.74 -13.75
N LEU A 942 22.91 -4.74 -14.13
CA LEU A 942 21.79 -4.26 -13.31
C LEU A 942 20.99 -5.43 -12.71
N ASN A 943 20.94 -5.51 -11.37
CA ASN A 943 20.26 -6.55 -10.60
C ASN A 943 20.82 -7.97 -10.83
N THR A 944 22.12 -8.09 -11.14
CA THR A 944 22.83 -9.35 -11.30
C THR A 944 24.19 -9.23 -10.62
N TRP A 945 24.35 -9.96 -9.52
CA TRP A 945 25.59 -10.00 -8.76
C TRP A 945 26.25 -11.35 -8.93
N ARG A 946 27.56 -11.33 -9.15
CA ARG A 946 28.41 -12.51 -9.16
C ARG A 946 29.47 -12.36 -8.08
N GLY A 947 29.73 -13.43 -7.34
CA GLY A 947 30.68 -13.39 -6.26
C GLY A 947 31.26 -14.73 -5.88
N ASN A 948 32.17 -14.68 -4.92
CA ASN A 948 32.81 -15.83 -4.28
C ASN A 948 32.47 -15.82 -2.79
N LEU A 949 32.24 -17.01 -2.23
CA LEU A 949 32.02 -17.25 -0.81
C LEU A 949 33.09 -18.22 -0.32
N SER A 950 33.62 -17.97 0.87
CA SER A 950 34.47 -18.93 1.59
C SER A 950 33.80 -19.31 2.90
N LEU A 951 33.43 -20.59 3.04
CA LEU A 951 32.58 -21.10 4.12
C LEU A 951 33.31 -22.16 4.95
N SER A 952 33.48 -21.93 6.25
CA SER A 952 33.91 -22.98 7.18
C SER A 952 32.78 -23.94 7.54
N GLU A 953 31.53 -23.48 7.45
CA GLU A 953 30.34 -24.25 7.79
C GLU A 953 29.09 -23.71 7.04
N PRO A 954 27.99 -24.50 6.97
CA PRO A 954 26.74 -24.05 6.37
C PRO A 954 26.17 -22.80 7.01
N ALA A 955 25.64 -21.90 6.17
CA ALA A 955 25.11 -20.61 6.62
C ALA A 955 24.09 -20.05 5.62
N PHE A 956 23.45 -18.94 6.00
CA PHE A 956 22.57 -18.20 5.11
C PHE A 956 23.31 -17.05 4.45
N LEU A 957 23.20 -16.95 3.14
CA LEU A 957 23.52 -15.75 2.38
C LEU A 957 22.27 -14.87 2.31
N VAL A 958 22.39 -13.62 2.72
CA VAL A 958 21.32 -12.61 2.65
C VAL A 958 21.56 -11.71 1.46
N LEU A 959 20.53 -11.52 0.65
CA LEU A 959 20.43 -10.43 -0.33
C LEU A 959 19.49 -9.39 0.26
N THR A 960 19.99 -8.18 0.50
CA THR A 960 19.20 -7.07 1.06
C THR A 960 18.33 -6.40 0.01
N GLU A 961 17.71 -7.17 -0.87
CA GLU A 961 16.60 -6.74 -1.72
C GLU A 961 15.31 -7.22 -1.08
N SER A 962 14.21 -6.50 -1.28
CA SER A 962 12.89 -6.93 -0.80
C SER A 962 12.59 -8.37 -1.25
N TYR A 963 12.09 -9.18 -0.31
CA TYR A 963 11.86 -10.60 -0.49
C TYR A 963 10.96 -10.85 -1.69
N TYR A 964 11.49 -11.59 -2.68
CA TYR A 964 10.75 -12.02 -3.85
C TYR A 964 11.17 -13.45 -4.20
N PRO A 965 10.22 -14.42 -4.24
CA PRO A 965 10.56 -15.82 -4.50
C PRO A 965 11.30 -16.07 -5.83
N GLU A 966 11.23 -15.14 -6.78
CA GLU A 966 11.85 -15.23 -8.11
C GLU A 966 13.24 -14.57 -8.20
N TRP A 967 13.94 -14.42 -7.08
CA TRP A 967 15.39 -14.20 -7.08
C TRP A 967 16.13 -15.55 -7.10
N PRO A 968 16.40 -16.16 -8.27
CA PRO A 968 17.23 -17.35 -8.33
C PRO A 968 18.63 -17.06 -7.81
N PHE A 969 19.11 -18.00 -7.01
CA PHE A 969 20.50 -18.05 -6.58
C PHE A 969 21.15 -19.28 -7.19
N LEU A 970 22.10 -19.06 -8.09
CA LEU A 970 22.88 -20.12 -8.72
C LEU A 970 24.18 -20.31 -7.96
N LEU A 971 24.35 -21.47 -7.34
CA LEU A 971 25.57 -21.88 -6.67
C LEU A 971 26.38 -22.76 -7.61
N GLN A 972 27.58 -22.34 -7.98
CA GLN A 972 28.50 -23.13 -8.79
C GLN A 972 29.38 -23.97 -7.87
N THR A 973 29.12 -25.28 -7.86
CA THR A 973 29.97 -26.27 -7.19
C THR A 973 30.92 -26.90 -8.22
N ARG A 974 31.94 -27.66 -7.77
CA ARG A 974 32.93 -28.29 -8.67
C ARG A 974 32.32 -29.13 -9.79
N ASN A 975 31.13 -29.69 -9.59
CA ASN A 975 30.55 -30.69 -10.49
C ASN A 975 29.23 -30.26 -11.14
N HIS A 976 28.55 -29.21 -10.66
CA HIS A 976 27.25 -28.77 -11.17
C HIS A 976 26.83 -27.40 -10.59
N GLU A 977 25.89 -26.75 -11.28
CA GLU A 977 25.21 -25.55 -10.83
C GLU A 977 23.91 -25.94 -10.10
N VAL A 978 23.71 -25.41 -8.89
CA VAL A 978 22.51 -25.66 -8.07
C VAL A 978 21.72 -24.37 -7.95
N SER A 979 20.45 -24.38 -8.35
CA SER A 979 19.53 -23.28 -8.07
C SER A 979 18.94 -23.43 -6.68
N ILE A 980 19.15 -22.44 -5.82
CA ILE A 980 18.62 -22.37 -4.45
C ILE A 980 17.46 -21.38 -4.42
N ARG A 981 16.34 -21.78 -3.81
CA ARG A 981 15.19 -20.89 -3.61
C ARG A 981 15.42 -19.97 -2.42
N SER A 982 15.00 -18.72 -2.55
CA SER A 982 15.01 -17.74 -1.48
C SER A 982 14.02 -18.11 -0.38
N SER A 983 14.39 -17.82 0.87
CA SER A 983 13.56 -17.83 2.06
C SER A 983 13.47 -16.41 2.62
N GLN A 984 12.37 -16.09 3.29
CA GLN A 984 12.14 -14.74 3.82
C GLN A 984 12.88 -14.54 5.17
N ALA A 985 13.94 -13.74 5.14
CA ALA A 985 14.69 -13.33 6.33
C ALA A 985 14.26 -11.94 6.80
N PHE A 986 14.41 -11.66 8.09
CA PHE A 986 14.04 -10.41 8.75
C PHE A 986 12.61 -9.96 8.48
N TYR A 987 11.74 -10.84 8.00
CA TYR A 987 10.42 -10.50 7.46
C TYR A 987 10.42 -9.75 6.11
N PHE A 988 11.55 -9.31 5.54
CA PHE A 988 11.51 -8.56 4.28
C PHE A 988 12.67 -8.80 3.32
N LEU A 989 13.69 -9.58 3.67
CA LEU A 989 14.85 -9.85 2.83
C LEU A 989 14.86 -11.26 2.24
N ASN A 990 15.64 -11.42 1.18
CA ASN A 990 15.93 -12.71 0.59
C ASN A 990 17.09 -13.39 1.32
N ALA A 991 16.94 -14.67 1.64
CA ALA A 991 18.02 -15.47 2.21
C ALA A 991 18.11 -16.85 1.58
N TYR A 992 19.33 -17.34 1.39
CA TYR A 992 19.65 -18.59 0.72
C TYR A 992 20.47 -19.46 1.65
N TYR A 993 19.99 -20.66 1.96
CA TYR A 993 20.75 -21.61 2.78
C TYR A 993 21.81 -22.30 1.92
N ILE A 994 23.08 -22.07 2.24
CA ILE A 994 24.23 -22.63 1.54
C ILE A 994 24.73 -23.83 2.32
N ASN A 995 24.32 -25.03 1.90
CA ASN A 995 24.76 -26.29 2.50
C ASN A 995 26.07 -26.79 1.89
N SER A 996 27.10 -25.96 1.89
CA SER A 996 28.43 -26.31 1.38
C SER A 996 29.52 -25.62 2.18
N THR A 997 30.69 -26.25 2.27
CA THR A 997 31.91 -25.67 2.85
C THR A 997 32.97 -25.47 1.77
N GLY A 998 33.97 -24.63 2.06
CA GLY A 998 35.04 -24.24 1.14
C GLY A 998 34.68 -23.03 0.28
N ASP A 999 35.44 -22.87 -0.80
CA ASP A 999 35.27 -21.77 -1.74
C ASP A 999 34.26 -22.14 -2.83
N VAL A 1000 33.22 -21.32 -2.97
CA VAL A 1000 32.14 -21.50 -3.96
C VAL A 1000 31.84 -20.20 -4.67
N GLN A 1001 31.49 -20.28 -5.96
CA GLN A 1001 31.05 -19.11 -6.73
C GLN A 1001 29.53 -19.05 -6.75
N PHE A 1002 28.97 -17.85 -6.78
CA PHE A 1002 27.55 -17.66 -6.92
C PHE A 1002 27.19 -16.60 -7.95
N THR A 1003 26.00 -16.74 -8.51
CA THR A 1003 25.32 -15.68 -9.25
C THR A 1003 23.90 -15.53 -8.71
N VAL A 1004 23.55 -14.32 -8.28
CA VAL A 1004 22.18 -13.97 -7.92
C VAL A 1004 21.68 -12.90 -8.87
N PHE A 1005 20.53 -13.14 -9.46
CA PHE A 1005 19.93 -12.23 -10.44
C PHE A 1005 18.44 -12.30 -10.34
N HIS A 1006 17.76 -11.24 -10.77
CA HIS A 1006 16.31 -11.32 -10.87
C HIS A 1006 15.91 -11.91 -12.21
N GLU A 1007 15.09 -12.96 -12.14
CA GLU A 1007 14.40 -13.45 -13.32
C GLU A 1007 13.00 -12.83 -13.41
N THR A 1008 12.69 -12.22 -14.55
CA THR A 1008 11.31 -11.78 -14.81
C THR A 1008 10.38 -12.99 -14.86
N SER A 1009 9.32 -12.99 -14.05
CA SER A 1009 8.32 -14.07 -14.01
C SER A 1009 7.86 -14.52 -15.40
N GLN A 1010 7.64 -15.82 -15.55
CA GLN A 1010 7.08 -16.37 -16.80
C GLN A 1010 5.70 -15.77 -17.11
N VAL A 1011 4.91 -15.47 -16.07
CA VAL A 1011 3.62 -14.76 -16.18
C VAL A 1011 3.80 -13.40 -16.85
N ARG A 1012 4.84 -12.64 -16.46
CA ARG A 1012 5.17 -11.33 -17.06
C ARG A 1012 5.62 -11.47 -18.50
N LYS A 1013 6.55 -12.40 -18.80
CA LYS A 1013 7.02 -12.64 -20.18
C LYS A 1013 5.83 -12.98 -21.10
N PHE A 1014 4.94 -13.86 -20.64
CA PHE A 1014 3.73 -14.25 -21.34
C PHE A 1014 2.75 -13.09 -21.52
N SER A 1015 2.56 -12.26 -20.49
CA SER A 1015 1.64 -11.13 -20.53
C SER A 1015 2.11 -10.02 -21.47
N TYR A 1016 3.41 -9.74 -21.54
CA TYR A 1016 4.01 -8.87 -22.56
C TYR A 1016 3.78 -9.41 -23.97
N ALA A 1017 3.97 -10.71 -24.18
CA ALA A 1017 3.74 -11.35 -25.48
C ALA A 1017 2.27 -11.21 -25.93
N ILE A 1018 1.30 -11.38 -25.03
CA ILE A 1018 -0.13 -11.14 -25.32
C ILE A 1018 -0.36 -9.69 -25.74
N THR A 1019 0.13 -8.73 -24.96
CA THR A 1019 -0.07 -7.30 -25.25
C THR A 1019 0.54 -6.91 -26.59
N LEU A 1020 1.78 -7.30 -26.87
CA LEU A 1020 2.46 -7.00 -28.13
C LEU A 1020 1.76 -7.65 -29.33
N SER A 1021 1.41 -8.93 -29.22
CA SER A 1021 0.73 -9.65 -30.31
C SER A 1021 -0.64 -9.02 -30.61
N THR A 1022 -1.39 -8.65 -29.58
CA THR A 1022 -2.69 -7.97 -29.74
C THR A 1022 -2.53 -6.61 -30.41
N PHE A 1023 -1.53 -5.84 -30.00
CA PHE A 1023 -1.23 -4.55 -30.61
C PHE A 1023 -0.92 -4.69 -32.11
N ILE A 1024 -0.06 -5.65 -32.47
CA ILE A 1024 0.29 -5.93 -33.88
C ILE A 1024 -0.96 -6.33 -34.68
N VAL A 1025 -1.79 -7.25 -34.16
CA VAL A 1025 -3.03 -7.66 -34.81
C VAL A 1025 -3.98 -6.48 -35.03
N CYS A 1026 -4.17 -5.62 -34.02
CA CYS A 1026 -4.98 -4.42 -34.15
C CYS A 1026 -4.45 -3.48 -35.24
N VAL A 1027 -3.13 -3.23 -35.27
CA VAL A 1027 -2.50 -2.37 -36.29
C VAL A 1027 -2.70 -2.96 -37.68
N VAL A 1028 -2.47 -4.26 -37.87
CA VAL A 1028 -2.67 -4.95 -39.15
C VAL A 1028 -4.12 -4.85 -39.61
N ILE A 1029 -5.11 -5.07 -38.73
CA ILE A 1029 -6.53 -4.93 -39.07
C ILE A 1029 -6.86 -3.49 -39.48
N ILE A 1030 -6.38 -2.50 -38.71
CA ILE A 1030 -6.61 -1.08 -38.99
C ILE A 1030 -6.02 -0.68 -40.34
N ILE A 1031 -4.80 -1.11 -40.65
CA ILE A 1031 -4.11 -0.83 -41.91
C ILE A 1031 -4.84 -1.53 -43.08
N THR A 1032 -5.10 -2.83 -42.96
CA THR A 1032 -5.72 -3.65 -44.01
C THR A 1032 -7.09 -3.10 -44.41
N GLU A 1033 -7.97 -2.79 -43.44
CA GLU A 1033 -9.26 -2.17 -43.76
C GLU A 1033 -9.13 -0.75 -44.34
N SER A 1034 -8.04 -0.03 -44.02
CA SER A 1034 -7.78 1.31 -44.54
C SER A 1034 -7.26 1.27 -45.98
N VAL A 1035 -6.43 0.29 -46.33
CA VAL A 1035 -5.90 0.06 -47.69
C VAL A 1035 -7.00 -0.43 -48.62
N LEU A 1036 -7.76 -1.47 -48.24
CA LEU A 1036 -8.89 -2.01 -49.02
C LEU A 1036 -9.99 -0.95 -49.32
N LYS A 1037 -9.98 0.19 -48.61
CA LYS A 1037 -10.84 1.34 -48.95
C LYS A 1037 -10.46 1.97 -50.27
N LYS A 1038 -9.16 2.19 -50.46
CA LYS A 1038 -8.65 2.98 -51.59
C LYS A 1038 -8.98 2.25 -52.88
N ASP A 1039 -8.79 0.93 -52.90
CA ASP A 1039 -9.00 0.12 -54.09
C ASP A 1039 -10.47 0.10 -54.54
N LYS A 1040 -11.42 -0.09 -53.61
CA LYS A 1040 -12.86 0.01 -53.94
C LYS A 1040 -13.31 1.39 -54.38
N LYS A 1041 -12.60 2.45 -53.98
CA LYS A 1041 -12.94 3.82 -54.39
C LYS A 1041 -12.34 4.16 -55.74
N VAL A 1042 -11.20 3.56 -56.10
CA VAL A 1042 -10.57 3.69 -57.42
C VAL A 1042 -11.39 2.93 -58.47
N SER A 1043 -11.84 1.70 -58.17
CA SER A 1043 -12.66 0.91 -59.10
C SER A 1043 -13.99 1.59 -59.44
N LEU A 1044 -14.66 2.21 -58.46
CA LEU A 1044 -15.93 2.96 -58.66
C LEU A 1044 -15.76 4.35 -59.31
N THR A 1045 -14.54 4.76 -59.64
CA THR A 1045 -14.27 6.00 -60.39
C THR A 1045 -13.71 5.74 -61.78
N GLN A 1046 -13.43 4.47 -62.13
CA GLN A 1046 -13.06 4.04 -63.47
C GLN A 1046 -14.25 3.47 -64.26
N ASP A 1047 -15.34 3.11 -63.57
CA ASP A 1047 -16.69 2.95 -64.12
C ASP A 1047 -17.47 4.26 -63.98
#